data_AF-A0A5C2SR33-F1
#
_entry.id   AF-A0A5C2SR33-F1
#
_cell.length_a   1.000
_cell.length_b   1.000
_cell.length_c   1.000
_cell.angle_alpha   90.00
_cell.angle_beta   90.00
_cell.angle_gamma   90.00
#
_symmetry.space_group_name_H-M   'P 1'
#
loop_
_entity.id
_entity.type
_entity.pdbx_description
1 polymer ?
#
loop_
_entity_poly.entity_id
_entity_poly.type
_entity_poly.pdbx_seq_one_letter_code
_entity_poly.pdbx_strand_id
1 'polypeptide(L)'
;MSVDSQKKELNAFFSYFATFDLARPVTTIADLSDGAALFEILSVVDADYFRQPGRPSAQPSDNWVLRFSSLKRLYRLMTQYFSEVLHQPTGALEVPDLQAIAKDYNVNATLIMCRLTIAIAVQCENNKEIIERIQKLTESEQHSLMRVIEQVMSKVRSSADAGMEASMTEDDHYYQIQSERSRILSEKETLEKVYQALLEEHRTLQTNFDDIQSEKEDAVAQLKQAQREADSSSKRVDTRGDAMLRGEIDRLRADLQKSEDNLAMAESELDKQTAVVTDLTRKVDELQVKADEATRLKDQLDEYRHAADKLQKTENVMEKYKKKLQEAADMRQQVKALEKQNADLVDKNAALEEEYRKVAAFKPLMESYKSQIAELETKTSSRSKEIDALRFELDQTKTKLKVTQEERAKDSETLELYQERVRELELSSQRPVAASRTRAQADGEASGSMTEFTEAELLGSGDSGNDVDADVAGLGEELDTAITGTTMTDLKLQVRKLQRELEAVRKNEADASRVLVLENLLEDANRMKARYEADYLAAHREKLILQNDLEEIRSGKSMGDGAEAAIALRQRLNETVEELDKLRKEHAELEVKFDAMSKELTIAKSDLTLVNRDQLDILKTLRESVNEDKAELEAEVDRQRTQIKELADKNKMQLEQINGLLLEKVNLQSEGIDQRDRMLQRERAIGDLRASLSGKDVPEDIKQRMLALHEENVSLKEQYKTAQDKLAKAKAFIKQQDKLFKEEHAKSVGGIPSGAFEEAENSYRSQIKILEEDLARQKRLLTDAANRYRREQALMLSVIHGMGMHTAREQLGYAKQQSRPEPTSWLKQQRQNLGPMLRR
;
A
#
# COMPACT_ATOMS: atom_id res chain seq x y z
N MET A 1 10.45 -39.37 -3.08
CA MET A 1 11.68 -40.17 -3.30
C MET A 1 12.29 -40.49 -1.93
N SER A 2 13.15 -41.51 -1.81
CA SER A 2 13.98 -41.65 -0.60
C SER A 2 15.11 -40.63 -0.60
N VAL A 3 15.47 -40.13 0.58
CA VAL A 3 16.59 -39.19 0.80
C VAL A 3 17.91 -39.75 0.26
N ASP A 4 18.11 -41.06 0.33
CA ASP A 4 19.32 -41.70 -0.17
C ASP A 4 19.35 -41.88 -1.70
N SER A 5 18.22 -41.67 -2.39
CA SER A 5 18.20 -41.50 -3.86
C SER A 5 18.71 -40.11 -4.21
N GLN A 6 18.16 -39.07 -3.57
CA GLN A 6 18.57 -37.68 -3.80
C GLN A 6 20.06 -37.47 -3.52
N LYS A 7 20.62 -38.08 -2.47
CA LYS A 7 22.08 -38.05 -2.21
C LYS A 7 22.91 -38.71 -3.32
N LYS A 8 22.45 -39.86 -3.86
CA LYS A 8 23.16 -40.57 -4.94
C LYS A 8 23.10 -39.80 -6.26
N GLU A 9 21.93 -39.25 -6.59
CA GLU A 9 21.74 -38.37 -7.74
C GLU A 9 22.61 -37.11 -7.63
N LEU A 10 22.64 -36.46 -6.46
CA LEU A 10 23.45 -35.27 -6.20
C LEU A 10 24.95 -35.55 -6.35
N ASN A 11 25.45 -36.65 -5.79
CA ASN A 11 26.85 -37.04 -5.94
C ASN A 11 27.20 -37.30 -7.42
N ALA A 12 26.34 -37.98 -8.17
CA ALA A 12 26.55 -38.20 -9.60
C ALA A 12 26.54 -36.88 -10.41
N PHE A 13 25.73 -35.89 -10.01
CA PHE A 13 25.78 -34.54 -10.59
C PHE A 13 27.08 -33.81 -10.24
N PHE A 14 27.60 -33.89 -9.00
CA PHE A 14 28.89 -33.29 -8.66
C PHE A 14 30.04 -33.91 -9.46
N SER A 15 30.10 -35.24 -9.56
CA SER A 15 31.12 -35.92 -10.39
C SER A 15 30.99 -35.55 -11.87
N TYR A 16 29.77 -35.41 -12.40
CA TYR A 16 29.53 -34.90 -13.77
C TYR A 16 30.01 -33.46 -13.94
N PHE A 17 29.70 -32.55 -13.01
CA PHE A 17 30.16 -31.16 -13.06
C PHE A 17 31.69 -31.04 -12.96
N ALA A 18 32.35 -31.96 -12.24
CA ALA A 18 33.81 -32.06 -12.20
C ALA A 18 34.48 -32.52 -13.52
N THR A 19 33.70 -32.89 -14.56
CA THR A 19 34.23 -33.16 -15.92
C THR A 19 34.31 -31.92 -16.83
N PHE A 20 33.96 -30.74 -16.29
CA PHE A 20 34.01 -29.46 -16.99
C PHE A 20 35.04 -28.54 -16.31
N ASP A 21 35.77 -27.76 -17.11
CA ASP A 21 36.73 -26.74 -16.63
C ASP A 21 36.00 -25.47 -16.14
N LEU A 22 35.20 -25.62 -15.08
CA LEU A 22 34.38 -24.56 -14.50
C LEU A 22 35.22 -23.49 -13.79
N ALA A 23 34.78 -22.23 -13.85
CA ALA A 23 35.44 -21.11 -13.16
C ALA A 23 35.34 -21.20 -11.63
N ARG A 24 34.41 -22.02 -11.11
CA ARG A 24 34.39 -22.47 -9.72
C ARG A 24 34.13 -23.99 -9.66
N PRO A 25 34.94 -24.78 -8.92
CA PRO A 25 34.66 -26.20 -8.72
C PRO A 25 33.42 -26.39 -7.84
N VAL A 26 32.41 -27.10 -8.33
CA VAL A 26 31.19 -27.41 -7.56
C VAL A 26 31.48 -28.59 -6.63
N THR A 27 31.48 -28.34 -5.32
CA THR A 27 31.71 -29.39 -4.30
C THR A 27 30.58 -29.51 -3.29
N THR A 28 29.72 -28.48 -3.21
CA THR A 28 28.60 -28.37 -2.28
C THR A 28 27.35 -27.85 -2.98
N ILE A 29 26.20 -27.98 -2.34
CA ILE A 29 24.92 -27.45 -2.84
C ILE A 29 24.93 -25.90 -2.85
N ALA A 30 25.71 -25.27 -1.96
CA ALA A 30 25.86 -23.82 -1.90
C ALA A 30 26.55 -23.25 -3.15
N ASP A 31 27.46 -24.01 -3.77
CA ASP A 31 28.16 -23.60 -5.00
C ASP A 31 27.23 -23.48 -6.22
N LEU A 32 26.08 -24.16 -6.19
CA LEU A 32 25.03 -24.09 -7.22
C LEU A 32 24.00 -22.98 -6.97
N SER A 33 24.03 -22.33 -5.80
CA SER A 33 22.96 -21.43 -5.34
C SER A 33 22.80 -20.13 -6.11
N ASP A 34 23.81 -19.70 -6.88
CA ASP A 34 23.73 -18.54 -7.78
C ASP A 34 23.49 -18.92 -9.25
N GLY A 35 23.47 -20.21 -9.58
CA GLY A 35 23.29 -20.75 -10.93
C GLY A 35 24.50 -20.58 -11.86
N ALA A 36 25.62 -20.00 -11.43
CA ALA A 36 26.73 -19.65 -12.33
C ALA A 36 27.33 -20.88 -13.03
N ALA A 37 27.63 -21.95 -12.28
CA ALA A 37 28.18 -23.20 -12.82
C ALA A 37 27.23 -23.88 -13.82
N LEU A 38 25.91 -23.87 -13.58
CA LEU A 38 24.91 -24.40 -14.52
C LEU A 38 24.88 -23.58 -15.82
N PHE A 39 25.06 -22.26 -15.72
CA PHE A 39 25.14 -21.36 -16.87
C PHE A 39 26.43 -21.62 -17.69
N GLU A 40 27.56 -21.86 -17.02
CA GLU A 40 28.82 -22.25 -17.70
C GLU A 40 28.65 -23.55 -18.49
N ILE A 41 28.07 -24.60 -17.89
CA ILE A 41 27.79 -25.88 -18.57
C ILE A 41 26.87 -25.68 -19.78
N LEU A 42 25.82 -24.87 -19.65
CA LEU A 42 24.92 -24.58 -20.78
C LEU A 42 25.59 -23.72 -21.87
N SER A 43 26.60 -22.91 -21.53
CA SER A 43 27.39 -22.18 -22.55
C SER A 43 28.40 -23.08 -23.30
N VAL A 44 28.74 -24.27 -22.76
CA VAL A 44 29.46 -25.32 -23.50
C VAL A 44 28.51 -26.09 -24.44
N VAL A 45 27.22 -26.20 -24.09
CA VAL A 45 26.18 -26.78 -24.93
C VAL A 45 25.84 -25.87 -26.12
N ASP A 46 25.56 -24.60 -25.84
CA ASP A 46 25.16 -23.59 -26.83
C ASP A 46 25.62 -22.19 -26.36
N ALA A 47 26.76 -21.74 -26.92
CA ALA A 47 27.43 -20.50 -26.53
C ALA A 47 26.71 -19.23 -27.03
N ASP A 48 25.88 -19.35 -28.07
CA ASP A 48 25.16 -18.22 -28.67
C ASP A 48 23.85 -17.95 -27.93
N TYR A 49 23.13 -19.00 -27.50
CA TYR A 49 21.92 -18.88 -26.68
C TYR A 49 22.25 -18.62 -25.19
N PHE A 50 23.12 -19.42 -24.58
CA PHE A 50 23.50 -19.28 -23.17
C PHE A 50 24.71 -18.34 -22.99
N ARG A 51 24.57 -17.12 -23.49
CA ARG A 51 25.62 -16.10 -23.44
C ARG A 51 25.71 -15.41 -22.08
N GLN A 52 26.84 -15.56 -21.38
CA GLN A 52 27.07 -14.90 -20.09
C GLN A 52 27.21 -13.36 -20.26
N PRO A 53 26.54 -12.53 -19.44
CA PRO A 53 26.61 -11.05 -19.58
C PRO A 53 27.93 -10.42 -19.13
N GLY A 54 28.80 -11.18 -18.46
CA GLY A 54 30.05 -10.70 -17.87
C GLY A 54 30.77 -11.85 -17.16
N ARG A 55 32.00 -11.61 -16.70
CA ARG A 55 32.77 -12.63 -15.96
C ARG A 55 32.01 -13.10 -14.70
N PRO A 56 32.03 -14.41 -14.37
CA PRO A 56 31.62 -14.89 -13.06
C PRO A 56 32.37 -14.18 -11.94
N SER A 57 31.66 -13.85 -10.86
CA SER A 57 32.29 -13.44 -9.60
C SER A 57 33.10 -14.62 -9.03
N ALA A 58 34.25 -14.35 -8.43
CA ALA A 58 35.07 -15.38 -7.76
C ALA A 58 34.35 -16.01 -6.56
N GLN A 59 33.33 -15.36 -6.00
CA GLN A 59 32.52 -15.85 -4.88
C GLN A 59 31.02 -15.74 -5.20
N PRO A 60 30.17 -16.66 -4.69
CA PRO A 60 28.72 -16.47 -4.68
C PRO A 60 28.35 -15.16 -4.00
N SER A 61 27.25 -14.52 -4.42
CA SER A 61 26.77 -13.31 -3.72
C SER A 61 26.04 -13.69 -2.44
N ASP A 62 26.42 -13.07 -1.30
CA ASP A 62 25.71 -13.23 -0.01
C ASP A 62 24.27 -12.71 -0.08
N ASN A 63 24.01 -11.76 -0.98
CA ASN A 63 22.67 -11.26 -1.24
C ASN A 63 21.85 -12.31 -2.03
N TRP A 64 21.03 -13.07 -1.31
CA TRP A 64 20.11 -14.06 -1.87
C TRP A 64 19.20 -13.52 -2.99
N VAL A 65 18.90 -12.22 -3.00
CA VAL A 65 18.08 -11.59 -4.06
C VAL A 65 18.83 -11.59 -5.40
N LEU A 66 20.14 -11.36 -5.38
CA LEU A 66 20.97 -11.43 -6.59
C LEU A 66 21.05 -12.87 -7.09
N ARG A 67 21.28 -13.84 -6.19
CA ARG A 67 21.24 -15.28 -6.50
C ARG A 67 19.91 -15.71 -7.13
N PHE A 68 18.79 -15.29 -6.52
CA PHE A 68 17.45 -15.52 -7.05
C PHE A 68 17.25 -14.88 -8.43
N SER A 69 17.77 -13.67 -8.67
CA SER A 69 17.68 -13.02 -9.99
C SER A 69 18.47 -13.76 -11.08
N SER A 70 19.66 -14.28 -10.76
CA SER A 70 20.47 -15.12 -11.65
C SER A 70 19.77 -16.44 -11.95
N LEU A 71 19.25 -17.14 -10.93
CA LEU A 71 18.47 -18.36 -11.08
C LEU A 71 17.19 -18.14 -11.90
N LYS A 72 16.47 -17.04 -11.69
CA LYS A 72 15.26 -16.69 -12.46
C LYS A 72 15.57 -16.41 -13.93
N ARG A 73 16.71 -15.77 -14.23
CA ARG A 73 17.21 -15.59 -15.60
C ARG A 73 17.60 -16.92 -16.23
N LEU A 74 18.38 -17.73 -15.52
CA LEU A 74 18.84 -19.05 -15.97
C LEU A 74 17.65 -19.97 -16.29
N TYR A 75 16.72 -20.12 -15.34
CA TYR A 75 15.51 -20.93 -15.53
C TYR A 75 14.67 -20.44 -16.72
N ARG A 76 14.45 -19.12 -16.87
CA ARG A 76 13.77 -18.57 -18.04
C ARG A 76 14.46 -18.98 -19.35
N LEU A 77 15.78 -18.82 -19.45
CA LEU A 77 16.52 -19.21 -20.66
C LEU A 77 16.44 -20.72 -20.93
N MET A 78 16.53 -21.55 -19.88
CA MET A 78 16.40 -23.01 -19.99
C MET A 78 15.01 -23.43 -20.50
N THR A 79 13.93 -22.88 -19.93
CA THR A 79 12.55 -23.13 -20.40
C THR A 79 12.34 -22.62 -21.82
N GLN A 80 12.87 -21.43 -22.14
CA GLN A 80 12.72 -20.80 -23.44
C GLN A 80 13.46 -21.60 -24.54
N TYR A 81 14.68 -22.09 -24.28
CA TYR A 81 15.42 -23.01 -25.15
C TYR A 81 14.65 -24.32 -25.40
N PHE A 82 14.00 -24.85 -24.35
CA PHE A 82 13.22 -26.09 -24.43
C PHE A 82 12.02 -25.98 -25.37
N SER A 83 11.36 -24.82 -25.41
CA SER A 83 10.26 -24.54 -26.35
C SER A 83 10.73 -24.07 -27.74
N GLU A 84 11.72 -23.19 -27.82
CA GLU A 84 12.12 -22.52 -29.07
C GLU A 84 13.09 -23.33 -29.91
N VAL A 85 14.02 -24.07 -29.28
CA VAL A 85 15.11 -24.78 -29.98
C VAL A 85 14.90 -26.29 -29.95
N LEU A 86 14.45 -26.84 -28.80
CA LEU A 86 14.17 -28.28 -28.67
C LEU A 86 12.74 -28.66 -29.08
N HIS A 87 11.87 -27.69 -29.32
CA HIS A 87 10.45 -27.84 -29.73
C HIS A 87 9.65 -28.83 -28.88
N GLN A 88 9.91 -28.88 -27.57
CA GLN A 88 9.25 -29.82 -26.64
C GLN A 88 8.31 -29.09 -25.66
N PRO A 89 7.15 -29.69 -25.33
CA PRO A 89 6.17 -29.06 -24.45
C PRO A 89 6.72 -28.90 -23.03
N THR A 90 6.76 -27.66 -22.55
CA THR A 90 7.32 -27.31 -21.25
C THR A 90 6.41 -27.68 -20.07
N GLY A 91 5.14 -28.00 -20.32
CA GLY A 91 4.11 -28.26 -19.30
C GLY A 91 4.35 -29.46 -18.37
N ALA A 92 5.21 -30.42 -18.75
CA ALA A 92 5.59 -31.56 -17.91
C ALA A 92 6.99 -31.45 -17.28
N LEU A 93 7.65 -30.29 -17.38
CA LEU A 93 8.87 -30.01 -16.63
C LEU A 93 8.54 -29.69 -15.18
N GLU A 94 9.25 -30.31 -14.24
CA GLU A 94 9.12 -29.97 -12.81
C GLU A 94 9.61 -28.54 -12.58
N VAL A 95 8.73 -27.66 -12.09
CA VAL A 95 9.09 -26.26 -11.79
C VAL A 95 9.87 -26.21 -10.46
N PRO A 96 11.14 -25.78 -10.45
CA PRO A 96 11.94 -25.66 -9.24
C PRO A 96 11.57 -24.41 -8.43
N ASP A 97 11.48 -24.54 -7.10
CA ASP A 97 11.41 -23.38 -6.21
C ASP A 97 12.77 -22.67 -6.16
N LEU A 98 12.94 -21.70 -7.06
CA LEU A 98 14.15 -20.87 -7.16
C LEU A 98 14.41 -20.05 -5.88
N GLN A 99 13.39 -19.75 -5.07
CA GLN A 99 13.57 -19.02 -3.81
C GLN A 99 14.18 -19.94 -2.75
N ALA A 100 13.71 -21.19 -2.64
CA ALA A 100 14.26 -22.18 -1.72
C ALA A 100 15.68 -22.63 -2.11
N ILE A 101 16.08 -22.54 -3.38
CA ILE A 101 17.50 -22.66 -3.78
C ILE A 101 18.29 -21.43 -3.29
N ALA A 102 17.80 -20.23 -3.56
CA ALA A 102 18.53 -18.99 -3.30
C ALA A 102 18.69 -18.64 -1.81
N LYS A 103 17.74 -19.04 -0.96
CA LYS A 103 17.75 -18.80 0.50
C LYS A 103 18.22 -20.02 1.29
N ASP A 104 17.56 -21.16 1.07
CA ASP A 104 17.57 -22.30 1.98
C ASP A 104 18.42 -23.48 1.47
N TYR A 105 19.12 -23.29 0.34
CA TYR A 105 19.96 -24.29 -0.33
C TYR A 105 19.25 -25.63 -0.58
N ASN A 106 17.96 -25.57 -0.94
CA ASN A 106 17.09 -26.74 -1.01
C ASN A 106 17.58 -27.78 -2.04
N VAL A 107 17.92 -28.97 -1.53
CA VAL A 107 18.47 -30.10 -2.31
C VAL A 107 17.55 -30.49 -3.46
N ASN A 108 16.23 -30.56 -3.24
CA ASN A 108 15.28 -31.06 -4.23
C ASN A 108 15.07 -30.05 -5.37
N ALA A 109 14.93 -28.76 -5.06
CA ALA A 109 14.81 -27.72 -6.08
C ALA A 109 16.13 -27.57 -6.88
N THR A 110 17.28 -27.70 -6.23
CA THR A 110 18.59 -27.69 -6.90
C THR A 110 18.76 -28.89 -7.83
N LEU A 111 18.34 -30.09 -7.40
CA LEU A 111 18.32 -31.29 -8.26
C LEU A 111 17.40 -31.11 -9.47
N ILE A 112 16.23 -30.48 -9.33
CA ILE A 112 15.35 -30.18 -10.47
C ILE A 112 16.06 -29.28 -11.49
N MET A 113 16.74 -28.21 -11.07
CA MET A 113 17.55 -27.40 -11.99
C MET A 113 18.63 -28.24 -12.71
N CYS A 114 19.35 -29.11 -11.99
CA CYS A 114 20.37 -29.98 -12.57
C CYS A 114 19.78 -30.99 -13.57
N ARG A 115 18.56 -31.50 -13.32
CA ARG A 115 17.81 -32.39 -14.23
C ARG A 115 17.45 -31.71 -15.55
N LEU A 116 16.99 -30.46 -15.52
CA LEU A 116 16.75 -29.70 -16.75
C LEU A 116 18.07 -29.39 -17.47
N THR A 117 19.16 -29.06 -16.75
CA THR A 117 20.48 -28.82 -17.36
C THR A 117 21.00 -30.03 -18.14
N ILE A 118 20.97 -31.24 -17.55
CA ILE A 118 21.44 -32.45 -18.25
C ILE A 118 20.49 -32.88 -19.37
N ALA A 119 19.18 -32.66 -19.26
CA ALA A 119 18.24 -32.92 -20.33
C ALA A 119 18.52 -32.04 -21.57
N ILE A 120 18.75 -30.74 -21.37
CA ILE A 120 19.16 -29.82 -22.44
C ILE A 120 20.51 -30.25 -23.05
N ALA A 121 21.50 -30.59 -22.21
CA ALA A 121 22.84 -30.98 -22.65
C ALA A 121 22.89 -32.33 -23.41
N VAL A 122 21.90 -33.20 -23.22
CA VAL A 122 21.79 -34.48 -23.96
C VAL A 122 20.94 -34.34 -25.23
N GLN A 123 20.01 -33.36 -25.28
CA GLN A 123 19.09 -33.16 -26.40
C GLN A 123 19.61 -32.16 -27.46
N CYS A 124 20.66 -31.39 -27.17
CA CYS A 124 21.31 -30.46 -28.11
C CYS A 124 22.05 -31.16 -29.26
N GLU A 125 22.34 -30.43 -30.34
CA GLU A 125 23.08 -30.97 -31.51
C GLU A 125 24.51 -31.42 -31.18
N ASN A 126 25.15 -30.78 -30.20
CA ASN A 126 26.52 -31.08 -29.74
C ASN A 126 26.60 -32.20 -28.68
N ASN A 127 25.51 -32.95 -28.44
CA ASN A 127 25.40 -33.90 -27.32
C ASN A 127 26.50 -34.97 -27.25
N LYS A 128 27.20 -35.27 -28.35
CA LYS A 128 28.32 -36.23 -28.40
C LYS A 128 29.42 -35.89 -27.40
N GLU A 129 29.79 -34.62 -27.26
CA GLU A 129 30.85 -34.18 -26.35
C GLU A 129 30.42 -34.24 -24.86
N ILE A 130 29.11 -34.16 -24.62
CA ILE A 130 28.50 -34.33 -23.29
C ILE A 130 28.40 -35.82 -22.93
N ILE A 131 27.96 -36.65 -23.88
CA ILE A 131 27.87 -38.12 -23.71
C ILE A 131 29.26 -38.72 -23.47
N GLU A 132 30.30 -38.27 -24.18
CA GLU A 132 31.68 -38.72 -23.95
C GLU A 132 32.21 -38.31 -22.55
N ARG A 133 31.75 -37.19 -21.98
CA ARG A 133 32.05 -36.82 -20.58
C ARG A 133 31.31 -37.72 -19.58
N ILE A 134 30.02 -37.99 -19.81
CA ILE A 134 29.25 -38.92 -18.96
C ILE A 134 29.90 -40.32 -18.95
N GLN A 135 30.38 -40.81 -20.10
CA GLN A 135 31.08 -42.10 -20.23
C GLN A 135 32.43 -42.20 -19.50
N LYS A 136 32.97 -41.09 -18.97
CA LYS A 136 34.21 -41.06 -18.18
C LYS A 136 33.97 -41.15 -16.66
N LEU A 137 32.71 -41.11 -16.22
CA LEU A 137 32.30 -41.27 -14.82
C LEU A 137 32.31 -42.76 -14.40
N THR A 138 32.15 -43.07 -13.11
CA THR A 138 32.05 -44.46 -12.66
C THR A 138 30.70 -45.08 -13.03
N GLU A 139 30.64 -46.41 -13.19
CA GLU A 139 29.41 -47.14 -13.59
C GLU A 139 28.19 -46.82 -12.71
N SER A 140 28.40 -46.62 -11.39
CA SER A 140 27.34 -46.25 -10.46
C SER A 140 26.80 -44.84 -10.67
N GLU A 141 27.62 -43.91 -11.15
CA GLU A 141 27.24 -42.52 -11.44
C GLU A 141 26.59 -42.45 -12.83
N GLN A 142 27.17 -43.12 -13.83
CA GLN A 142 26.59 -43.28 -15.16
C GLN A 142 25.17 -43.83 -15.09
N HIS A 143 24.95 -44.94 -14.37
CA HIS A 143 23.62 -45.55 -14.21
C HIS A 143 22.64 -44.66 -13.41
N SER A 144 23.15 -43.79 -12.52
CA SER A 144 22.30 -42.82 -11.81
C SER A 144 21.86 -41.68 -12.75
N LEU A 145 22.76 -41.13 -13.56
CA LEU A 145 22.47 -40.08 -14.53
C LEU A 145 21.59 -40.61 -15.68
N MET A 146 21.85 -41.83 -16.17
CA MET A 146 21.04 -42.51 -17.18
C MET A 146 19.57 -42.60 -16.74
N ARG A 147 19.30 -43.09 -15.52
CA ARG A 147 17.94 -43.14 -14.97
C ARG A 147 17.28 -41.77 -14.87
N VAL A 148 18.05 -40.73 -14.52
CA VAL A 148 17.55 -39.35 -14.45
C VAL A 148 17.18 -38.83 -15.85
N ILE A 149 18.03 -39.05 -16.86
CA ILE A 149 17.75 -38.69 -18.25
C ILE A 149 16.51 -39.44 -18.76
N GLU A 150 16.41 -40.75 -18.52
CA GLU A 150 15.22 -41.55 -18.85
C GLU A 150 13.94 -41.02 -18.17
N GLN A 151 14.02 -40.60 -16.91
CA GLN A 151 12.87 -40.08 -16.17
C GLN A 151 12.41 -38.69 -16.67
N VAL A 152 13.32 -37.82 -17.11
CA VAL A 152 12.93 -36.54 -17.73
C VAL A 152 12.39 -36.78 -19.15
N MET A 153 13.12 -37.54 -19.97
CA MET A 153 12.74 -37.79 -21.36
C MET A 153 11.46 -38.61 -21.52
N SER A 154 11.09 -39.45 -20.54
CA SER A 154 9.77 -40.10 -20.51
C SER A 154 8.64 -39.10 -20.22
N LYS A 155 8.75 -38.28 -19.17
CA LYS A 155 7.75 -37.24 -18.83
C LYS A 155 7.49 -36.30 -20.01
N VAL A 156 8.53 -35.80 -20.66
CA VAL A 156 8.41 -34.85 -21.77
C VAL A 156 7.74 -35.49 -22.99
N ARG A 157 8.07 -36.75 -23.32
CA ARG A 157 7.39 -37.49 -24.40
C ARG A 157 5.92 -37.75 -24.09
N SER A 158 5.58 -38.13 -22.85
CA SER A 158 4.18 -38.32 -22.43
C SER A 158 3.36 -37.03 -22.45
N SER A 159 4.00 -35.86 -22.36
CA SER A 159 3.31 -34.56 -22.41
C SER A 159 2.92 -34.11 -23.81
N ALA A 160 3.55 -34.65 -24.86
CA ALA A 160 3.25 -34.29 -26.24
C ALA A 160 1.90 -34.87 -26.74
N ASP A 161 1.40 -35.91 -26.06
CA ASP A 161 0.22 -36.69 -26.48
C ASP A 161 -1.03 -36.41 -25.60
N ALA A 162 -0.90 -35.56 -24.58
CA ALA A 162 -1.94 -35.31 -23.57
C ALA A 162 -2.15 -33.81 -23.20
N GLY A 163 -1.43 -32.90 -23.86
CA GLY A 163 -1.19 -31.54 -23.37
C GLY A 163 -2.23 -30.44 -23.71
N MET A 164 -3.47 -30.77 -24.10
CA MET A 164 -4.40 -29.76 -24.68
C MET A 164 -5.70 -29.48 -23.89
N GLU A 165 -6.21 -30.41 -23.05
CA GLU A 165 -7.57 -30.27 -22.47
C GLU A 165 -7.63 -30.14 -20.93
N ALA A 166 -6.49 -30.16 -20.22
CA ALA A 166 -6.47 -30.42 -18.77
C ALA A 166 -5.65 -29.43 -17.92
N SER A 167 -5.88 -28.11 -18.06
CA SER A 167 -5.80 -27.10 -16.97
C SER A 167 -5.82 -25.64 -17.49
N MET A 168 -6.83 -25.26 -18.30
CA MET A 168 -7.10 -23.85 -18.62
C MET A 168 -8.57 -23.57 -18.33
N THR A 169 -8.87 -22.46 -17.64
CA THR A 169 -10.25 -22.02 -17.41
C THR A 169 -10.83 -21.45 -18.70
N GLU A 170 -12.16 -21.49 -18.89
CA GLU A 170 -12.80 -21.08 -20.16
C GLU A 170 -12.45 -19.62 -20.55
N ASP A 171 -12.30 -18.75 -19.56
CA ASP A 171 -11.87 -17.35 -19.74
C ASP A 171 -10.42 -17.24 -20.27
N ASP A 172 -9.48 -18.05 -19.77
CA ASP A 172 -8.08 -17.99 -20.22
C ASP A 172 -7.95 -18.44 -21.68
N HIS A 173 -8.71 -19.47 -22.06
CA HIS A 173 -8.80 -19.93 -23.44
C HIS A 173 -9.41 -18.85 -24.35
N TYR A 174 -10.42 -18.11 -23.88
CA TYR A 174 -10.98 -16.96 -24.58
C TYR A 174 -9.95 -15.84 -24.77
N TYR A 175 -9.21 -15.45 -23.72
CA TYR A 175 -8.19 -14.40 -23.81
C TYR A 175 -7.01 -14.80 -24.71
N GLN A 176 -6.55 -16.05 -24.67
CA GLN A 176 -5.49 -16.52 -25.56
C GLN A 176 -5.95 -16.54 -27.03
N ILE A 177 -7.13 -17.08 -27.33
CA ILE A 177 -7.72 -17.03 -28.68
C ILE A 177 -7.90 -15.58 -29.14
N GLN A 178 -8.34 -14.67 -28.26
CA GLN A 178 -8.52 -13.26 -28.60
C GLN A 178 -7.18 -12.56 -28.89
N SER A 179 -6.11 -12.92 -28.17
CA SER A 179 -4.74 -12.42 -28.40
C SER A 179 -4.18 -12.95 -29.73
N GLU A 180 -4.25 -14.26 -29.97
CA GLU A 180 -3.78 -14.90 -31.21
C GLU A 180 -4.57 -14.41 -32.43
N ARG A 181 -5.90 -14.28 -32.33
CA ARG A 181 -6.75 -13.68 -33.36
C ARG A 181 -6.37 -12.22 -33.64
N SER A 182 -5.99 -11.44 -32.63
CA SER A 182 -5.52 -10.07 -32.82
C SER A 182 -4.16 -10.02 -33.51
N ARG A 183 -3.24 -10.94 -33.15
CA ARG A 183 -1.94 -11.07 -33.80
C ARG A 183 -2.10 -11.45 -35.29
N ILE A 184 -2.90 -12.49 -35.58
CA ILE A 184 -3.22 -12.96 -36.93
C ILE A 184 -3.92 -11.87 -37.76
N LEU A 185 -4.80 -11.06 -37.16
CA LEU A 185 -5.40 -9.91 -37.83
C LEU A 185 -4.36 -8.84 -38.18
N SER A 186 -3.40 -8.53 -37.29
CA SER A 186 -2.32 -7.59 -37.58
C SER A 186 -1.34 -8.11 -38.64
N GLU A 187 -0.98 -9.39 -38.58
CA GLU A 187 -0.17 -10.07 -39.60
C GLU A 187 -0.89 -10.01 -40.97
N LYS A 188 -2.18 -10.34 -41.00
CA LYS A 188 -3.02 -10.22 -42.21
C LYS A 188 -3.06 -8.79 -42.75
N GLU A 189 -3.27 -7.78 -41.90
CA GLU A 189 -3.33 -6.38 -42.33
C GLU A 189 -1.98 -5.91 -42.93
N THR A 190 -0.85 -6.36 -42.37
CA THR A 190 0.48 -6.09 -42.96
C THR A 190 0.68 -6.81 -44.29
N LEU A 191 0.25 -8.06 -44.42
CA LEU A 191 0.29 -8.83 -45.67
C LEU A 191 -0.60 -8.21 -46.74
N GLU A 192 -1.80 -7.73 -46.40
CA GLU A 192 -2.68 -7.02 -47.33
C GLU A 192 -2.05 -5.71 -47.81
N LYS A 193 -1.40 -4.93 -46.94
CA LYS A 193 -0.67 -3.72 -47.32
C LYS A 193 0.54 -4.00 -48.23
N VAL A 194 1.32 -5.04 -47.93
CA VAL A 194 2.47 -5.45 -48.77
C VAL A 194 1.98 -5.95 -50.13
N TYR A 195 0.89 -6.72 -50.16
CA TYR A 195 0.27 -7.17 -51.42
C TYR A 195 -0.27 -5.99 -52.24
N GLN A 196 -0.90 -5.01 -51.60
CA GLN A 196 -1.39 -3.79 -52.25
C GLN A 196 -0.23 -3.03 -52.92
N ALA A 197 0.87 -2.80 -52.20
CA ALA A 197 2.05 -2.11 -52.70
C ALA A 197 2.73 -2.87 -53.86
N LEU A 198 2.87 -4.19 -53.75
CA LEU A 198 3.41 -5.03 -54.82
C LEU A 198 2.54 -5.01 -56.09
N LEU A 199 1.23 -4.86 -55.94
CA LEU A 199 0.27 -4.75 -57.06
C LEU A 199 0.34 -3.36 -57.71
N GLU A 200 0.67 -2.31 -56.96
CA GLU A 200 0.99 -0.98 -57.48
C GLU A 200 2.37 -0.93 -58.17
N GLU A 201 3.40 -1.58 -57.61
CA GLU A 201 4.68 -1.77 -58.31
C GLU A 201 4.50 -2.56 -59.62
N HIS A 202 3.74 -3.66 -59.61
CA HIS A 202 3.48 -4.42 -60.84
C HIS A 202 2.70 -3.59 -61.88
N ARG A 203 1.78 -2.71 -61.47
CA ARG A 203 1.09 -1.79 -62.39
C ARG A 203 2.04 -0.77 -63.00
N THR A 204 2.90 -0.14 -62.20
CA THR A 204 3.87 0.84 -62.70
C THR A 204 4.96 0.21 -63.56
N LEU A 205 5.44 -1.00 -63.23
CA LEU A 205 6.32 -1.77 -64.13
C LEU A 205 5.63 -2.13 -65.44
N GLN A 206 4.33 -2.44 -65.42
CA GLN A 206 3.59 -2.78 -66.62
C GLN A 206 3.35 -1.57 -67.53
N THR A 207 2.96 -0.40 -66.99
CA THR A 207 2.88 0.83 -67.81
C THR A 207 4.24 1.19 -68.40
N ASN A 208 5.31 1.14 -67.59
CA ASN A 208 6.67 1.43 -68.07
C ASN A 208 7.11 0.42 -69.16
N PHE A 209 6.65 -0.83 -69.11
CA PHE A 209 6.92 -1.82 -70.16
C PHE A 209 6.14 -1.51 -71.44
N ASP A 210 4.86 -1.18 -71.33
CA ASP A 210 3.99 -0.84 -72.47
C ASP A 210 4.47 0.46 -73.16
N ASP A 211 4.94 1.45 -72.39
CA ASP A 211 5.56 2.68 -72.90
C ASP A 211 6.86 2.38 -73.70
N ILE A 212 7.80 1.61 -73.12
CA ILE A 212 9.05 1.21 -73.77
C ILE A 212 8.79 0.31 -75.00
N GLN A 213 7.74 -0.50 -74.96
CA GLN A 213 7.29 -1.30 -76.10
C GLN A 213 6.77 -0.38 -77.23
N SER A 214 6.03 0.70 -76.91
CA SER A 214 5.60 1.71 -77.89
C SER A 214 6.79 2.46 -78.52
N GLU A 215 7.71 3.02 -77.71
CA GLU A 215 8.90 3.73 -78.21
C GLU A 215 9.73 2.87 -79.18
N LYS A 216 9.86 1.58 -78.85
CA LYS A 216 10.55 0.58 -79.66
C LYS A 216 9.82 0.28 -80.98
N GLU A 217 8.49 0.23 -80.97
CA GLU A 217 7.70 0.00 -82.19
C GLU A 217 7.75 1.22 -83.13
N ASP A 218 7.71 2.45 -82.58
CA ASP A 218 7.92 3.69 -83.32
C ASP A 218 9.33 3.79 -83.92
N ALA A 219 10.38 3.48 -83.15
CA ALA A 219 11.76 3.46 -83.64
C ALA A 219 11.95 2.43 -84.78
N VAL A 220 11.28 1.26 -84.69
CA VAL A 220 11.26 0.25 -85.75
C VAL A 220 10.45 0.69 -86.97
N ALA A 221 9.37 1.47 -86.80
CA ALA A 221 8.62 2.05 -87.90
C ALA A 221 9.44 3.10 -88.65
N GLN A 222 10.12 4.01 -87.93
CA GLN A 222 11.02 5.03 -88.50
C GLN A 222 12.17 4.39 -89.28
N LEU A 223 12.84 3.36 -88.73
CA LEU A 223 13.89 2.62 -89.43
C LEU A 223 13.38 1.96 -90.73
N LYS A 224 12.21 1.31 -90.70
CA LYS A 224 11.59 0.70 -91.88
C LYS A 224 11.22 1.74 -92.95
N GLN A 225 10.85 2.96 -92.54
CA GLN A 225 10.55 4.03 -93.48
C GLN A 225 11.82 4.59 -94.13
N ALA A 226 12.85 4.96 -93.35
CA ALA A 226 14.14 5.41 -93.89
C ALA A 226 14.76 4.38 -94.86
N GLN A 227 14.61 3.09 -94.57
CA GLN A 227 15.11 2.00 -95.42
C GLN A 227 14.32 1.88 -96.75
N ARG A 228 12.99 2.09 -96.73
CA ARG A 228 12.16 2.16 -97.95
C ARG A 228 12.47 3.39 -98.81
N GLU A 229 12.75 4.53 -98.17
CA GLU A 229 13.10 5.77 -98.86
C GLU A 229 14.47 5.63 -99.56
N ALA A 230 15.45 5.00 -98.91
CA ALA A 230 16.74 4.64 -99.50
C ALA A 230 16.60 3.73 -100.74
N ASP A 231 15.83 2.64 -100.65
CA ASP A 231 15.59 1.73 -101.78
C ASP A 231 14.87 2.44 -102.95
N SER A 232 13.96 3.36 -102.65
CA SER A 232 13.22 4.12 -103.67
C SER A 232 14.11 5.10 -104.47
N SER A 233 15.15 5.63 -103.83
CA SER A 233 16.07 6.62 -104.41
C SER A 233 16.96 6.03 -105.52
N SER A 234 17.26 4.73 -105.44
CA SER A 234 18.21 4.03 -106.32
C SER A 234 17.79 3.92 -107.81
N LYS A 235 16.56 4.31 -108.19
CA LYS A 235 15.97 3.80 -109.44
C LYS A 235 14.95 4.71 -110.16
N ARG A 236 15.38 5.88 -110.69
CA ARG A 236 14.87 6.53 -111.95
C ARG A 236 15.58 7.86 -112.29
N VAL A 237 16.70 7.74 -112.99
CA VAL A 237 17.34 8.77 -113.85
C VAL A 237 17.00 8.34 -115.30
N ASP A 238 16.67 9.15 -116.31
CA ASP A 238 17.09 10.54 -116.57
C ASP A 238 16.07 11.40 -117.37
N THR A 239 14.76 11.25 -117.12
CA THR A 239 13.72 11.97 -117.91
C THR A 239 12.59 12.52 -117.05
N ARG A 240 12.87 12.74 -115.76
CA ARG A 240 11.84 12.99 -114.75
C ARG A 240 11.51 14.47 -114.57
N GLY A 241 12.47 15.39 -114.71
CA GLY A 241 12.41 16.82 -114.39
C GLY A 241 11.01 17.46 -114.22
N ASP A 242 10.34 17.80 -115.33
CA ASP A 242 9.07 18.55 -115.28
C ASP A 242 7.89 17.74 -114.74
N ALA A 243 7.82 16.44 -115.07
CA ALA A 243 6.81 15.53 -114.52
C ALA A 243 7.06 15.20 -113.04
N MET A 244 8.32 15.28 -112.60
CA MET A 244 8.71 15.20 -111.20
C MET A 244 8.31 16.48 -110.48
N LEU A 245 8.61 17.67 -111.00
CA LEU A 245 8.19 18.93 -110.39
C LEU A 245 6.67 19.05 -110.27
N ARG A 246 5.90 18.61 -111.28
CA ARG A 246 4.43 18.52 -111.18
C ARG A 246 3.98 17.48 -110.15
N GLY A 247 4.55 16.28 -110.19
CA GLY A 247 4.26 15.22 -109.22
C GLY A 247 4.66 15.59 -107.78
N GLU A 248 5.71 16.39 -107.60
CA GLU A 248 6.16 16.89 -106.30
C GLU A 248 5.28 18.04 -105.82
N ILE A 249 4.79 18.92 -106.70
CA ILE A 249 3.80 19.95 -106.37
C ILE A 249 2.48 19.31 -105.93
N ASP A 250 1.98 18.31 -106.67
CA ASP A 250 0.73 17.63 -106.33
C ASP A 250 0.90 16.68 -105.12
N ARG A 251 2.10 16.13 -104.90
CA ARG A 251 2.47 15.47 -103.64
C ARG A 251 2.50 16.45 -102.47
N LEU A 252 3.19 17.57 -102.58
CA LEU A 252 3.28 18.59 -101.54
C LEU A 252 1.90 19.18 -101.21
N ARG A 253 0.98 19.25 -102.18
CA ARG A 253 -0.43 19.57 -101.93
C ARG A 253 -1.17 18.48 -101.15
N ALA A 254 -0.97 17.21 -101.49
CA ALA A 254 -1.57 16.10 -100.77
C ALA A 254 -0.99 15.95 -99.34
N ASP A 255 0.32 16.14 -99.18
CA ASP A 255 1.01 16.12 -97.89
C ASP A 255 0.66 17.37 -97.05
N LEU A 256 0.41 18.53 -97.68
CA LEU A 256 -0.13 19.73 -97.00
C LEU A 256 -1.58 19.53 -96.56
N GLN A 257 -2.49 19.10 -97.45
CA GLN A 257 -3.89 18.79 -97.11
C GLN A 257 -3.93 17.76 -95.96
N LYS A 258 -3.12 16.70 -96.04
CA LYS A 258 -3.00 15.71 -94.97
C LYS A 258 -2.44 16.30 -93.67
N SER A 259 -1.54 17.29 -93.74
CA SER A 259 -1.07 18.02 -92.56
C SER A 259 -2.14 18.94 -91.97
N GLU A 260 -2.98 19.56 -92.80
CA GLU A 260 -4.11 20.38 -92.39
C GLU A 260 -5.24 19.53 -91.78
N ASP A 261 -5.57 18.38 -92.40
CA ASP A 261 -6.51 17.38 -91.86
C ASP A 261 -6.00 16.80 -90.52
N ASN A 262 -4.70 16.48 -90.42
CA ASN A 262 -4.07 16.03 -89.18
C ASN A 262 -4.08 17.12 -88.10
N LEU A 263 -3.85 18.39 -88.46
CA LEU A 263 -3.89 19.51 -87.54
C LEU A 263 -5.32 19.72 -87.02
N ALA A 264 -6.33 19.72 -87.89
CA ALA A 264 -7.73 19.80 -87.49
C ALA A 264 -8.18 18.62 -86.60
N MET A 265 -7.67 17.41 -86.84
CA MET A 265 -7.89 16.27 -85.94
C MET A 265 -7.20 16.45 -84.58
N ALA A 266 -5.98 16.99 -84.55
CA ALA A 266 -5.24 17.27 -83.32
C ALA A 266 -5.88 18.42 -82.51
N GLU A 267 -6.35 19.48 -83.16
CA GLU A 267 -7.13 20.57 -82.55
C GLU A 267 -8.46 20.04 -81.97
N SER A 268 -9.19 19.22 -82.72
CA SER A 268 -10.41 18.58 -82.22
C SER A 268 -10.16 17.67 -81.01
N GLU A 269 -9.05 16.93 -80.99
CA GLU A 269 -8.68 16.10 -79.84
C GLU A 269 -8.20 16.94 -78.65
N LEU A 270 -7.50 18.04 -78.88
CA LEU A 270 -7.12 19.00 -77.85
C LEU A 270 -8.33 19.67 -77.21
N ASP A 271 -9.36 20.01 -78.00
CA ASP A 271 -10.64 20.53 -77.49
C ASP A 271 -11.36 19.48 -76.62
N LYS A 272 -11.41 18.20 -77.06
CA LYS A 272 -11.96 17.09 -76.26
C LYS A 272 -11.22 16.91 -74.94
N GLN A 273 -9.89 16.88 -74.98
CA GLN A 273 -9.05 16.74 -73.79
C GLN A 273 -9.21 17.95 -72.86
N THR A 274 -9.29 19.17 -73.40
CA THR A 274 -9.57 20.39 -72.62
C THR A 274 -10.94 20.32 -71.95
N ALA A 275 -11.98 19.88 -72.66
CA ALA A 275 -13.30 19.68 -72.08
C ALA A 275 -13.28 18.65 -70.93
N VAL A 276 -12.67 17.49 -71.14
CA VAL A 276 -12.51 16.44 -70.11
C VAL A 276 -11.72 16.96 -68.90
N VAL A 277 -10.64 17.72 -69.11
CA VAL A 277 -9.89 18.37 -68.03
C VAL A 277 -10.78 19.35 -67.27
N THR A 278 -11.57 20.20 -67.94
CA THR A 278 -12.47 21.14 -67.24
C THR A 278 -13.56 20.43 -66.44
N ASP A 279 -14.15 19.34 -66.96
CA ASP A 279 -15.14 18.55 -66.21
C ASP A 279 -14.50 17.81 -65.02
N LEU A 280 -13.28 17.29 -65.16
CA LEU A 280 -12.53 16.67 -64.07
C LEU A 280 -12.14 17.70 -62.99
N THR A 281 -11.66 18.90 -63.36
CA THR A 281 -11.41 19.99 -62.41
C THR A 281 -12.69 20.36 -61.67
N ARG A 282 -13.80 20.56 -62.40
CA ARG A 282 -15.12 20.85 -61.81
C ARG A 282 -15.59 19.72 -60.88
N LYS A 283 -15.17 18.47 -61.14
CA LYS A 283 -15.45 17.31 -60.27
C LYS A 283 -14.56 17.28 -59.02
N VAL A 284 -13.29 17.68 -59.13
CA VAL A 284 -12.40 17.86 -57.98
C VAL A 284 -12.93 18.97 -57.07
N ASP A 285 -13.37 20.10 -57.61
CA ASP A 285 -13.98 21.20 -56.84
C ASP A 285 -15.26 20.73 -56.12
N GLU A 286 -16.16 20.01 -56.81
CA GLU A 286 -17.36 19.39 -56.21
C GLU A 286 -17.05 18.38 -55.09
N LEU A 287 -15.88 17.75 -55.11
CA LEU A 287 -15.43 16.80 -54.10
C LEU A 287 -14.72 17.51 -52.94
N GLN A 288 -13.95 18.56 -53.22
CA GLN A 288 -13.27 19.37 -52.20
C GLN A 288 -14.30 20.03 -51.28
N VAL A 289 -15.33 20.67 -51.82
CA VAL A 289 -16.41 21.28 -51.02
C VAL A 289 -17.06 20.24 -50.08
N LYS A 290 -17.21 18.99 -50.53
CA LYS A 290 -17.76 17.91 -49.69
C LYS A 290 -16.77 17.39 -48.63
N ALA A 291 -15.47 17.42 -48.91
CA ALA A 291 -14.44 17.14 -47.92
C ALA A 291 -14.39 18.23 -46.84
N ASP A 292 -14.54 19.50 -47.22
CA ASP A 292 -14.62 20.64 -46.32
C ASP A 292 -15.91 20.58 -45.46
N GLU A 293 -17.06 20.25 -46.06
CA GLU A 293 -18.31 20.00 -45.34
C GLU A 293 -18.19 18.83 -44.36
N ALA A 294 -17.60 17.70 -44.78
CA ALA A 294 -17.38 16.53 -43.91
C ALA A 294 -16.43 16.85 -42.76
N THR A 295 -15.40 17.67 -42.99
CA THR A 295 -14.49 18.16 -41.95
C THR A 295 -15.26 19.03 -40.95
N ARG A 296 -16.03 20.02 -41.43
CA ARG A 296 -16.83 20.88 -40.54
C ARG A 296 -17.88 20.11 -39.73
N LEU A 297 -18.49 19.07 -40.30
CA LEU A 297 -19.42 18.19 -39.59
C LEU A 297 -18.72 17.33 -38.53
N LYS A 298 -17.48 16.90 -38.79
CA LYS A 298 -16.65 16.22 -37.79
C LYS A 298 -16.28 17.15 -36.64
N ASP A 299 -15.85 18.37 -36.93
CA ASP A 299 -15.50 19.38 -35.92
C ASP A 299 -16.70 19.69 -35.01
N GLN A 300 -17.90 19.87 -35.60
CA GLN A 300 -19.15 20.03 -34.84
C GLN A 300 -19.48 18.80 -33.98
N LEU A 301 -19.22 17.58 -34.47
CA LEU A 301 -19.45 16.35 -33.71
C LEU A 301 -18.47 16.21 -32.53
N ASP A 302 -17.22 16.64 -32.70
CA ASP A 302 -16.22 16.69 -31.63
C ASP A 302 -16.49 17.83 -30.63
N GLU A 303 -17.03 18.98 -31.05
CA GLU A 303 -17.61 20.00 -30.15
C GLU A 303 -18.76 19.42 -29.30
N TYR A 304 -19.70 18.69 -29.92
CA TYR A 304 -20.80 18.05 -29.19
C TYR A 304 -20.33 16.94 -28.24
N ARG A 305 -19.29 16.18 -28.59
CA ARG A 305 -18.62 15.25 -27.66
C ARG A 305 -18.04 15.98 -26.46
N HIS A 306 -17.29 17.05 -26.67
CA HIS A 306 -16.76 17.85 -25.56
C HIS A 306 -17.83 18.57 -24.73
N ALA A 307 -18.99 18.88 -25.31
CA ALA A 307 -20.16 19.36 -24.56
C ALA A 307 -20.78 18.24 -23.70
N ALA A 308 -20.92 17.03 -24.25
CA ALA A 308 -21.41 15.85 -23.53
C ALA A 308 -20.46 15.45 -22.38
N ASP A 309 -19.15 15.44 -22.60
CA ASP A 309 -18.14 15.20 -21.55
C ASP A 309 -18.27 16.19 -20.39
N LYS A 310 -18.49 17.48 -20.70
CA LYS A 310 -18.68 18.54 -19.70
C LYS A 310 -19.98 18.33 -18.94
N LEU A 311 -21.08 18.02 -19.64
CA LEU A 311 -22.36 17.69 -19.03
C LEU A 311 -22.25 16.49 -18.09
N GLN A 312 -21.69 15.37 -18.54
CA GLN A 312 -21.50 14.17 -17.73
C GLN A 312 -20.59 14.44 -16.52
N LYS A 313 -19.56 15.29 -16.64
CA LYS A 313 -18.73 15.74 -15.51
C LYS A 313 -19.55 16.59 -14.51
N THR A 314 -20.42 17.48 -14.98
CA THR A 314 -21.32 18.25 -14.09
C THR A 314 -22.41 17.38 -13.45
N GLU A 315 -22.93 16.38 -14.16
CA GLU A 315 -23.92 15.43 -13.66
C GLU A 315 -23.34 14.55 -12.55
N ASN A 316 -22.14 13.98 -12.76
CA ASN A 316 -21.38 13.28 -11.73
C ASN A 316 -21.12 14.13 -10.47
N VAL A 317 -20.97 15.45 -10.63
CA VAL A 317 -20.82 16.39 -9.51
C VAL A 317 -22.16 16.66 -8.83
N MET A 318 -23.25 16.86 -9.59
CA MET A 318 -24.59 17.01 -9.04
C MET A 318 -25.05 15.75 -8.30
N GLU A 319 -24.74 14.56 -8.78
CA GLU A 319 -25.07 13.30 -8.11
C GLU A 319 -24.28 13.14 -6.80
N LYS A 320 -23.00 13.51 -6.78
CA LYS A 320 -22.21 13.58 -5.53
C LYS A 320 -22.80 14.58 -4.53
N TYR A 321 -23.30 15.73 -4.98
CA TYR A 321 -24.01 16.68 -4.11
C TYR A 321 -25.36 16.15 -3.64
N LYS A 322 -26.14 15.49 -4.51
CA LYS A 322 -27.42 14.84 -4.18
C LYS A 322 -27.23 13.73 -3.14
N LYS A 323 -26.18 12.90 -3.29
CA LYS A 323 -25.81 11.88 -2.29
C LYS A 323 -25.44 12.51 -0.95
N LYS A 324 -24.61 13.56 -0.94
CA LYS A 324 -24.29 14.31 0.29
C LYS A 324 -25.52 14.96 0.93
N LEU A 325 -26.49 15.42 0.12
CA LEU A 325 -27.74 15.98 0.63
C LEU A 325 -28.62 14.91 1.28
N GLN A 326 -28.67 13.70 0.70
CA GLN A 326 -29.35 12.54 1.27
C GLN A 326 -28.65 12.08 2.56
N GLU A 327 -27.34 11.88 2.55
CA GLU A 327 -26.53 11.56 3.73
C GLU A 327 -26.77 12.60 4.85
N ALA A 328 -26.81 13.89 4.52
CA ALA A 328 -27.14 14.95 5.48
C ALA A 328 -28.61 14.97 5.91
N ALA A 329 -29.55 14.40 5.14
CA ALA A 329 -30.94 14.21 5.58
C ALA A 329 -31.06 13.01 6.52
N ASP A 330 -30.42 11.90 6.18
CA ASP A 330 -30.40 10.66 6.97
C ASP A 330 -29.72 10.89 8.33
N MET A 331 -28.59 11.58 8.36
CA MET A 331 -27.93 12.01 9.61
C MET A 331 -28.84 12.89 10.47
N ARG A 332 -29.66 13.77 9.89
CA ARG A 332 -30.65 14.57 10.64
C ARG A 332 -31.81 13.74 11.16
N GLN A 333 -32.21 12.67 10.45
CA GLN A 333 -33.18 11.70 10.98
C GLN A 333 -32.59 10.88 12.14
N GLN A 334 -31.33 10.45 12.03
CA GLN A 334 -30.63 9.74 13.11
C GLN A 334 -30.46 10.61 14.36
N VAL A 335 -30.04 11.87 14.21
CA VAL A 335 -29.98 12.84 15.32
C VAL A 335 -31.36 12.98 15.98
N LYS A 336 -32.44 13.18 15.20
CA LYS A 336 -33.79 13.30 15.75
C LYS A 336 -34.29 12.01 16.44
N ALA A 337 -33.86 10.83 15.97
CA ALA A 337 -34.16 9.56 16.61
C ALA A 337 -33.42 9.41 17.95
N LEU A 338 -32.15 9.81 18.01
CA LEU A 338 -31.34 9.82 19.24
C LEU A 338 -31.83 10.87 20.24
N GLU A 339 -32.22 12.06 19.79
CA GLU A 339 -32.88 13.10 20.60
C GLU A 339 -34.17 12.54 21.25
N LYS A 340 -35.00 11.86 20.47
CA LYS A 340 -36.20 11.21 20.98
C LYS A 340 -35.85 10.09 21.97
N GLN A 341 -34.89 9.22 21.65
CA GLN A 341 -34.47 8.15 22.55
C GLN A 341 -33.90 8.68 23.87
N ASN A 342 -33.22 9.83 23.84
CA ASN A 342 -32.72 10.51 25.04
C ASN A 342 -33.88 11.09 25.87
N ALA A 343 -34.89 11.70 25.25
CA ALA A 343 -36.12 12.11 25.93
C ALA A 343 -36.86 10.90 26.55
N ASP A 344 -37.05 9.81 25.77
CA ASP A 344 -37.64 8.54 26.20
C ASP A 344 -36.82 7.87 27.34
N LEU A 345 -35.56 8.27 27.59
CA LEU A 345 -34.71 7.84 28.70
C LEU A 345 -34.79 8.80 29.90
N VAL A 346 -34.84 10.11 29.67
CA VAL A 346 -35.07 11.12 30.73
C VAL A 346 -36.41 10.90 31.40
N ASP A 347 -37.48 10.67 30.64
CA ASP A 347 -38.82 10.39 31.18
C ASP A 347 -38.84 9.10 32.03
N LYS A 348 -38.11 8.05 31.58
CA LYS A 348 -37.95 6.82 32.36
C LYS A 348 -37.15 7.04 33.64
N ASN A 349 -36.09 7.85 33.59
CA ASN A 349 -35.31 8.16 34.78
C ASN A 349 -36.13 9.00 35.78
N ALA A 350 -36.90 9.98 35.31
CA ALA A 350 -37.82 10.76 36.15
C ALA A 350 -38.88 9.86 36.82
N ALA A 351 -39.45 8.89 36.09
CA ALA A 351 -40.37 7.91 36.65
C ALA A 351 -39.68 7.00 37.70
N LEU A 352 -38.46 6.53 37.44
CA LEU A 352 -37.67 5.74 38.40
C LEU A 352 -37.28 6.55 39.65
N GLU A 353 -36.99 7.84 39.51
CA GLU A 353 -36.77 8.76 40.64
C GLU A 353 -38.06 9.00 41.45
N GLU A 354 -39.23 9.01 40.82
CA GLU A 354 -40.52 9.08 41.53
C GLU A 354 -40.80 7.79 42.31
N GLU A 355 -40.58 6.61 41.71
CA GLU A 355 -40.67 5.33 42.42
C GLU A 355 -39.63 5.22 43.54
N TYR A 356 -38.40 5.68 43.33
CA TYR A 356 -37.39 5.76 44.39
C TYR A 356 -37.84 6.70 45.52
N ARG A 357 -38.48 7.83 45.20
CA ARG A 357 -39.05 8.76 46.20
C ARG A 357 -40.19 8.10 46.99
N LYS A 358 -41.05 7.28 46.35
CA LYS A 358 -42.08 6.47 47.02
C LYS A 358 -41.46 5.43 47.96
N VAL A 359 -40.46 4.67 47.49
CA VAL A 359 -39.73 3.69 48.32
C VAL A 359 -38.99 4.35 49.48
N ALA A 360 -38.38 5.52 49.26
CA ALA A 360 -37.71 6.29 50.31
C ALA A 360 -38.70 6.77 51.39
N ALA A 361 -39.94 7.13 51.04
CA ALA A 361 -40.98 7.51 51.99
C ALA A 361 -41.40 6.36 52.93
N PHE A 362 -41.15 5.09 52.57
CA PHE A 362 -41.37 3.95 53.47
C PHE A 362 -40.20 3.68 54.44
N LYS A 363 -39.00 4.26 54.25
CA LYS A 363 -37.87 4.08 55.18
C LYS A 363 -38.17 4.58 56.61
N PRO A 364 -38.74 5.78 56.83
CA PRO A 364 -39.14 6.21 58.18
C PRO A 364 -40.14 5.26 58.85
N LEU A 365 -41.06 4.67 58.08
CA LEU A 365 -42.03 3.71 58.60
C LEU A 365 -41.32 2.41 59.02
N MET A 366 -40.44 1.85 58.19
CA MET A 366 -39.63 0.67 58.53
C MET A 366 -38.73 0.91 59.77
N GLU A 367 -38.09 2.08 59.86
CA GLU A 367 -37.27 2.42 61.03
C GLU A 367 -38.14 2.64 62.30
N SER A 368 -39.37 3.15 62.17
CA SER A 368 -40.31 3.24 63.28
C SER A 368 -40.77 1.86 63.78
N TYR A 369 -41.02 0.90 62.88
CA TYR A 369 -41.32 -0.48 63.27
C TYR A 369 -40.12 -1.15 63.91
N LYS A 370 -38.91 -0.93 63.39
CA LYS A 370 -37.65 -1.41 63.97
C LYS A 370 -37.41 -0.83 65.37
N SER A 371 -37.71 0.45 65.59
CA SER A 371 -37.68 1.08 66.91
C SER A 371 -38.73 0.49 67.86
N GLN A 372 -39.95 0.22 67.38
CA GLN A 372 -41.01 -0.42 68.18
C GLN A 372 -40.62 -1.86 68.58
N ILE A 373 -39.98 -2.62 67.68
CA ILE A 373 -39.43 -3.95 67.99
C ILE A 373 -38.36 -3.85 69.07
N ALA A 374 -37.36 -2.99 68.90
CA ALA A 374 -36.30 -2.78 69.90
C ALA A 374 -36.84 -2.30 71.26
N GLU A 375 -37.89 -1.46 71.27
CA GLU A 375 -38.61 -1.09 72.50
C GLU A 375 -39.32 -2.28 73.15
N LEU A 376 -39.97 -3.14 72.38
CA LEU A 376 -40.66 -4.33 72.88
C LEU A 376 -39.68 -5.38 73.41
N GLU A 377 -38.55 -5.58 72.73
CA GLU A 377 -37.43 -6.40 73.20
C GLU A 377 -36.85 -5.84 74.50
N THR A 378 -36.65 -4.53 74.59
CA THR A 378 -36.18 -3.85 75.81
C THR A 378 -37.17 -4.00 76.97
N LYS A 379 -38.47 -3.81 76.72
CA LYS A 379 -39.55 -4.01 77.71
C LYS A 379 -39.70 -5.48 78.12
N THR A 380 -39.37 -6.42 77.24
CA THR A 380 -39.33 -7.86 77.56
C THR A 380 -38.12 -8.19 78.43
N SER A 381 -36.94 -7.63 78.11
CA SER A 381 -35.72 -7.76 78.91
C SER A 381 -35.87 -7.15 80.31
N SER A 382 -36.48 -5.96 80.44
CA SER A 382 -36.72 -5.34 81.75
C SER A 382 -37.71 -6.15 82.59
N ARG A 383 -38.82 -6.62 81.99
CA ARG A 383 -39.76 -7.53 82.66
C ARG A 383 -39.14 -8.85 83.09
N SER A 384 -38.20 -9.41 82.31
CA SER A 384 -37.45 -10.60 82.75
C SER A 384 -36.64 -10.28 84.00
N LYS A 385 -35.89 -9.16 84.01
CA LYS A 385 -35.11 -8.72 85.17
C LYS A 385 -35.97 -8.43 86.40
N GLU A 386 -37.17 -7.85 86.22
CA GLU A 386 -38.16 -7.66 87.28
C GLU A 386 -38.65 -9.00 87.84
N ILE A 387 -38.97 -9.97 86.97
CA ILE A 387 -39.37 -11.33 87.37
C ILE A 387 -38.24 -12.03 88.12
N ASP A 388 -36.99 -11.90 87.68
CA ASP A 388 -35.83 -12.53 88.31
C ASP A 388 -35.44 -11.86 89.64
N ALA A 389 -35.63 -10.54 89.77
CA ALA A 389 -35.51 -9.83 91.04
C ALA A 389 -36.62 -10.25 92.03
N LEU A 390 -37.88 -10.32 91.59
CA LEU A 390 -38.99 -10.80 92.42
C LEU A 390 -38.83 -12.28 92.82
N ARG A 391 -38.26 -13.12 91.95
CA ARG A 391 -37.84 -14.50 92.30
C ARG A 391 -36.79 -14.51 93.41
N PHE A 392 -35.77 -13.64 93.32
CA PHE A 392 -34.74 -13.52 94.35
C PHE A 392 -35.29 -13.00 95.68
N GLU A 393 -36.17 -11.99 95.68
CA GLU A 393 -36.86 -11.52 96.90
C GLU A 393 -37.78 -12.61 97.50
N LEU A 394 -38.44 -13.39 96.66
CA LEU A 394 -39.30 -14.51 97.07
C LEU A 394 -38.47 -15.67 97.68
N ASP A 395 -37.27 -15.97 97.17
CA ASP A 395 -36.36 -16.92 97.82
C ASP A 395 -35.66 -16.36 99.06
N GLN A 396 -35.36 -15.05 99.10
CA GLN A 396 -34.85 -14.39 100.31
C GLN A 396 -35.91 -14.36 101.43
N THR A 397 -37.20 -14.19 101.10
CA THR A 397 -38.29 -14.24 102.08
C THR A 397 -38.61 -15.68 102.51
N LYS A 398 -38.53 -16.68 101.61
CA LYS A 398 -38.56 -18.11 102.01
C LYS A 398 -37.42 -18.48 102.96
N THR A 399 -36.19 -18.07 102.66
CA THR A 399 -35.03 -18.41 103.51
C THR A 399 -35.11 -17.72 104.86
N LYS A 400 -35.51 -16.43 104.91
CA LYS A 400 -35.86 -15.75 106.17
C LYS A 400 -36.98 -16.48 106.93
N LEU A 401 -38.05 -16.91 106.25
CA LEU A 401 -39.13 -17.68 106.87
C LEU A 401 -38.59 -18.98 107.47
N LYS A 402 -37.78 -19.74 106.72
CA LYS A 402 -37.13 -20.98 107.20
C LYS A 402 -36.29 -20.73 108.45
N VAL A 403 -35.44 -19.70 108.45
CA VAL A 403 -34.65 -19.32 109.64
C VAL A 403 -35.56 -18.99 110.82
N THR A 404 -36.62 -18.19 110.65
CA THR A 404 -37.56 -17.91 111.75
C THR A 404 -38.39 -19.12 112.20
N GLN A 405 -38.53 -20.15 111.36
CA GLN A 405 -39.13 -21.43 111.75
C GLN A 405 -38.13 -22.29 112.55
N GLU A 406 -36.86 -22.30 112.17
CA GLU A 406 -35.76 -22.94 112.91
C GLU A 406 -35.48 -22.24 114.26
N GLU A 407 -35.63 -20.91 114.33
CA GLU A 407 -35.58 -20.14 115.58
C GLU A 407 -36.77 -20.49 116.48
N ARG A 408 -38.00 -20.52 115.94
CA ARG A 408 -39.19 -20.95 116.70
C ARG A 408 -39.12 -22.41 117.17
N ALA A 409 -38.47 -23.29 116.42
CA ALA A 409 -38.21 -24.66 116.86
C ALA A 409 -37.31 -24.67 118.10
N LYS A 410 -36.17 -23.95 118.06
CA LYS A 410 -35.27 -23.77 119.21
C LYS A 410 -35.95 -23.08 120.41
N ASP A 411 -36.80 -22.08 120.17
CA ASP A 411 -37.60 -21.45 121.23
C ASP A 411 -38.59 -22.46 121.85
N SER A 412 -39.17 -23.36 121.05
CA SER A 412 -40.03 -24.46 121.54
C SER A 412 -39.22 -25.49 122.34
N GLU A 413 -38.05 -25.91 121.84
CA GLU A 413 -37.13 -26.81 122.53
C GLU A 413 -36.68 -26.23 123.89
N THR A 414 -36.33 -24.93 123.94
CA THR A 414 -35.98 -24.28 125.21
C THR A 414 -37.19 -24.13 126.14
N LEU A 415 -38.40 -23.87 125.63
CA LEU A 415 -39.63 -23.89 126.41
C LEU A 415 -39.93 -25.28 126.98
N GLU A 416 -39.66 -26.35 126.23
CA GLU A 416 -39.80 -27.73 126.71
C GLU A 416 -38.75 -28.06 127.78
N LEU A 417 -37.49 -27.64 127.61
CA LEU A 417 -36.45 -27.74 128.64
C LEU A 417 -36.81 -26.95 129.92
N TYR A 418 -37.41 -25.76 129.80
CA TYR A 418 -37.92 -25.01 130.94
C TYR A 418 -39.11 -25.72 131.60
N GLN A 419 -40.02 -26.33 130.84
CA GLN A 419 -41.12 -27.14 131.39
C GLN A 419 -40.63 -28.41 132.10
N GLU A 420 -39.63 -29.11 131.54
CA GLU A 420 -39.00 -30.25 132.22
C GLU A 420 -38.35 -29.80 133.53
N ARG A 421 -37.60 -28.69 133.52
CA ARG A 421 -36.99 -28.12 134.73
C ARG A 421 -38.01 -27.66 135.77
N VAL A 422 -39.20 -27.23 135.37
CA VAL A 422 -40.32 -26.96 136.29
C VAL A 422 -40.86 -28.27 136.87
N ARG A 423 -41.08 -29.31 136.06
CA ARG A 423 -41.49 -30.65 136.56
C ARG A 423 -40.47 -31.25 137.53
N GLU A 424 -39.16 -31.04 137.31
CA GLU A 424 -38.11 -31.44 138.24
C GLU A 424 -38.20 -30.70 139.59
N LEU A 425 -38.57 -29.42 139.59
CA LEU A 425 -38.80 -28.63 140.80
C LEU A 425 -40.09 -29.05 141.53
N GLU A 426 -41.14 -29.40 140.80
CA GLU A 426 -42.38 -29.96 141.36
C GLU A 426 -42.16 -31.35 142.00
N LEU A 427 -41.28 -32.17 141.42
CA LEU A 427 -40.96 -33.53 141.89
C LEU A 427 -39.95 -33.59 143.06
N SER A 428 -39.33 -32.49 143.49
CA SER A 428 -38.19 -32.50 144.42
C SER A 428 -38.46 -31.94 145.84
N SER A 429 -39.71 -31.60 146.19
CA SER A 429 -40.01 -30.81 147.41
C SER A 429 -40.60 -31.57 148.62
N GLN A 430 -40.00 -32.70 149.03
CA GLN A 430 -40.13 -33.30 150.38
C GLN A 430 -38.81 -34.04 150.76
N ARG A 431 -37.73 -33.40 151.27
CA ARG A 431 -37.49 -32.81 152.62
C ARG A 431 -37.26 -33.86 153.74
N PRO A 432 -36.24 -33.77 154.64
CA PRO A 432 -34.90 -33.12 154.64
C PRO A 432 -33.74 -34.16 154.82
N VAL A 433 -32.42 -33.86 154.99
CA VAL A 433 -31.67 -33.41 156.20
C VAL A 433 -30.14 -33.26 155.89
N ALA A 434 -29.45 -32.26 156.47
CA ALA A 434 -27.97 -32.05 156.66
C ALA A 434 -27.00 -32.10 155.43
N ALA A 435 -25.96 -31.28 155.21
CA ALA A 435 -24.95 -30.56 156.05
C ALA A 435 -23.77 -31.46 156.54
N SER A 436 -22.46 -31.11 156.49
CA SER A 436 -21.77 -29.83 156.19
C SER A 436 -20.26 -29.98 155.81
N ARG A 437 -19.77 -29.15 154.86
CA ARG A 437 -18.43 -28.49 154.66
C ARG A 437 -17.09 -29.13 155.12
N THR A 438 -16.04 -29.03 154.29
CA THR A 438 -14.72 -28.27 154.46
C THR A 438 -13.62 -28.79 153.48
N ARG A 439 -12.39 -28.21 153.33
CA ARG A 439 -11.94 -26.82 153.00
C ARG A 439 -10.39 -26.75 152.79
N ALA A 440 -9.90 -26.43 151.58
CA ALA A 440 -8.53 -25.93 151.25
C ALA A 440 -8.57 -25.24 149.86
N GLN A 441 -8.16 -23.97 149.63
CA GLN A 441 -6.81 -23.32 149.60
C GLN A 441 -5.98 -23.65 148.34
N ALA A 442 -5.25 -22.74 147.66
CA ALA A 442 -4.99 -21.28 147.85
C ALA A 442 -4.33 -20.65 146.59
N ASP A 443 -4.34 -19.33 146.26
CA ASP A 443 -5.23 -18.22 146.69
C ASP A 443 -5.75 -17.33 145.50
N GLY A 444 -5.18 -16.27 144.87
CA GLY A 444 -3.98 -15.39 144.98
C GLY A 444 -3.23 -15.22 143.62
N GLU A 445 -2.88 -14.05 143.01
CA GLU A 445 -3.15 -12.59 143.18
C GLU A 445 -2.74 -11.79 141.89
N ALA A 446 -3.21 -10.54 141.67
CA ALA A 446 -2.69 -9.49 140.73
C ALA A 446 -2.70 -9.74 139.17
N SER A 447 -2.53 -8.76 138.25
CA SER A 447 -2.84 -7.30 138.17
C SER A 447 -2.61 -6.74 136.75
N GLY A 448 -3.44 -5.77 136.28
CA GLY A 448 -3.22 -4.95 135.06
C GLY A 448 -3.66 -5.58 133.71
N SER A 449 -3.91 -4.83 132.64
CA SER A 449 -3.93 -3.36 132.49
C SER A 449 -4.82 -2.89 131.30
N MET A 450 -4.90 -1.56 131.15
CA MET A 450 -5.33 -0.69 130.02
C MET A 450 -5.15 -1.24 128.58
N THR A 451 -5.84 -0.77 127.53
CA THR A 451 -6.91 0.26 127.38
C THR A 451 -7.66 0.12 126.04
N GLU A 452 -8.86 0.69 126.01
CA GLU A 452 -9.41 1.55 124.95
C GLU A 452 -8.38 2.10 123.91
N PHE A 453 -8.57 1.85 122.61
CA PHE A 453 -8.93 2.87 121.61
C PHE A 453 -9.21 2.26 120.22
N THR A 454 -9.55 3.11 119.25
CA THR A 454 -10.11 2.81 117.93
C THR A 454 -9.09 2.85 116.79
N GLU A 455 -9.61 2.57 115.58
CA GLU A 455 -9.22 3.16 114.28
C GLU A 455 -8.44 2.25 113.31
N ALA A 456 -8.44 2.65 112.05
CA ALA A 456 -8.22 1.80 110.89
C ALA A 456 -6.73 1.67 110.51
N GLU A 457 -6.37 0.53 109.91
CA GLU A 457 -5.98 0.48 108.50
C GLU A 457 -6.01 -0.98 107.98
N LEU A 458 -6.53 -1.20 106.77
CA LEU A 458 -6.63 -2.53 106.14
C LEU A 458 -6.15 -2.48 104.67
N LEU A 459 -4.83 -2.37 104.49
CA LEU A 459 -4.13 -2.70 103.24
C LEU A 459 -2.70 -3.14 103.58
N GLY A 460 -2.25 -4.30 103.09
CA GLY A 460 -0.87 -4.76 103.32
C GLY A 460 -0.63 -6.23 102.98
N SER A 461 -0.12 -6.49 101.78
CA SER A 461 0.30 -7.77 101.21
C SER A 461 1.14 -8.71 102.11
N GLY A 462 1.17 -10.01 101.76
CA GLY A 462 2.48 -10.61 101.46
C GLY A 462 2.81 -12.02 101.98
N ASP A 463 2.38 -13.04 101.24
CA ASP A 463 3.19 -14.20 100.77
C ASP A 463 3.79 -15.26 101.74
N SER A 464 3.99 -16.47 101.18
CA SER A 464 4.76 -17.65 101.71
C SER A 464 4.28 -18.33 103.02
N GLY A 465 4.42 -19.64 103.23
CA GLY A 465 4.85 -20.75 102.34
C GLY A 465 5.51 -21.92 103.09
N ASN A 466 5.08 -23.18 102.83
CA ASN A 466 5.68 -24.48 103.28
C ASN A 466 5.71 -24.75 104.81
N ASP A 467 5.71 -25.96 105.41
CA ASP A 467 5.44 -27.39 105.03
C ASP A 467 4.80 -28.07 106.32
N VAL A 468 4.77 -29.37 106.69
CA VAL A 468 5.45 -30.66 106.37
C VAL A 468 4.50 -31.85 106.78
N ASP A 469 4.86 -33.10 106.44
CA ASP A 469 4.12 -34.36 106.72
C ASP A 469 4.08 -34.83 108.20
N ALA A 470 3.13 -35.76 108.52
CA ALA A 470 3.42 -37.11 109.05
C ALA A 470 2.16 -37.97 109.36
N ASP A 471 2.25 -39.30 109.17
CA ASP A 471 1.22 -40.32 109.47
C ASP A 471 1.23 -40.84 110.92
N VAL A 472 0.15 -41.56 111.35
CA VAL A 472 0.15 -42.99 111.80
C VAL A 472 -1.07 -43.36 112.69
N ALA A 473 -1.56 -44.59 112.50
CA ALA A 473 -2.77 -45.23 113.04
C ALA A 473 -2.79 -45.59 114.55
N GLY A 474 -3.97 -46.04 115.04
CA GLY A 474 -4.10 -46.84 116.28
C GLY A 474 -5.55 -47.22 116.65
N LEU A 475 -5.83 -48.52 116.90
CA LEU A 475 -7.09 -49.02 117.51
C LEU A 475 -6.84 -49.45 118.97
N GLY A 476 -7.88 -49.43 119.83
CA GLY A 476 -7.78 -50.05 121.17
C GLY A 476 -9.06 -50.08 122.02
N GLU A 477 -9.38 -51.27 122.52
CA GLU A 477 -9.94 -51.59 123.85
C GLU A 477 -11.39 -51.19 124.24
N GLU A 478 -12.34 -52.07 123.88
CA GLU A 478 -13.48 -52.44 124.75
C GLU A 478 -13.32 -53.88 125.27
N LEU A 479 -12.58 -54.15 126.37
CA LEU A 479 -12.66 -55.47 127.05
C LEU A 479 -12.09 -55.59 128.50
N ASP A 480 -12.38 -54.68 129.44
CA ASP A 480 -12.23 -55.03 130.87
C ASP A 480 -13.23 -54.29 131.80
N THR A 481 -13.36 -54.77 133.05
CA THR A 481 -14.32 -54.44 134.12
C THR A 481 -15.67 -55.17 134.12
N ALA A 482 -15.68 -56.44 133.71
CA ALA A 482 -16.83 -57.36 133.88
C ALA A 482 -16.70 -58.32 135.10
N ILE A 483 -15.94 -57.98 136.14
CA ILE A 483 -15.96 -58.68 137.46
C ILE A 483 -15.96 -57.67 138.61
N THR A 484 -17.12 -57.47 139.26
CA THR A 484 -17.32 -57.38 140.73
C THR A 484 -18.83 -57.32 141.02
N GLY A 485 -19.24 -57.81 142.20
CA GLY A 485 -20.65 -58.12 142.50
C GLY A 485 -21.60 -56.91 142.53
N THR A 486 -22.77 -57.08 141.93
CA THR A 486 -23.86 -56.09 141.86
C THR A 486 -24.44 -55.75 143.24
N THR A 487 -24.39 -54.49 143.66
CA THR A 487 -25.21 -54.02 144.78
C THR A 487 -26.63 -53.64 144.33
N MET A 488 -27.60 -53.59 145.26
CA MET A 488 -28.95 -53.11 144.97
C MET A 488 -28.97 -51.64 144.52
N THR A 489 -27.97 -50.87 144.94
CA THR A 489 -27.67 -49.51 144.46
C THR A 489 -27.16 -49.52 143.03
N ASP A 490 -26.26 -50.44 142.66
CA ASP A 490 -25.76 -50.55 141.28
C ASP A 490 -26.85 -51.01 140.32
N LEU A 491 -27.74 -51.92 140.72
CA LEU A 491 -28.92 -52.28 139.91
C LEU A 491 -29.87 -51.08 139.72
N LYS A 492 -30.02 -50.20 140.71
CA LYS A 492 -30.79 -48.95 140.55
C LYS A 492 -30.05 -47.87 139.76
N LEU A 493 -28.72 -47.84 139.83
CA LEU A 493 -27.85 -46.97 139.02
C LEU A 493 -27.80 -47.45 137.57
N GLN A 494 -27.72 -48.75 137.31
CA GLN A 494 -27.80 -49.37 136.00
C GLN A 494 -29.20 -49.26 135.42
N VAL A 495 -30.28 -49.49 136.17
CA VAL A 495 -31.64 -49.21 135.67
C VAL A 495 -31.78 -47.73 135.35
N ARG A 496 -31.25 -46.80 136.16
CA ARG A 496 -31.25 -45.36 135.81
C ARG A 496 -30.23 -44.97 134.73
N LYS A 497 -29.15 -45.73 134.52
CA LYS A 497 -28.15 -45.48 133.47
C LYS A 497 -28.69 -46.00 132.14
N LEU A 498 -29.21 -47.22 132.09
CA LEU A 498 -29.95 -47.80 130.97
C LEU A 498 -31.26 -47.06 130.67
N GLN A 499 -31.98 -46.52 131.66
CA GLN A 499 -33.10 -45.60 131.41
C GLN A 499 -32.60 -44.28 130.84
N ARG A 500 -31.53 -43.67 131.40
CA ARG A 500 -30.90 -42.49 130.80
C ARG A 500 -30.20 -42.76 129.46
N GLU A 501 -29.88 -43.99 129.11
CA GLU A 501 -29.29 -44.38 127.83
C GLU A 501 -30.37 -44.71 126.81
N LEU A 502 -31.49 -45.32 127.21
CA LEU A 502 -32.71 -45.36 126.40
C LEU A 502 -33.29 -43.96 126.18
N GLU A 503 -33.33 -43.11 127.20
CA GLU A 503 -33.75 -41.72 127.07
C GLU A 503 -32.69 -40.87 126.35
N ALA A 504 -31.39 -41.11 126.50
CA ALA A 504 -30.38 -40.42 125.70
C ALA A 504 -30.40 -40.85 124.24
N VAL A 505 -30.64 -42.14 123.92
CA VAL A 505 -30.84 -42.61 122.52
C VAL A 505 -32.15 -42.08 121.95
N ARG A 506 -33.22 -41.99 122.77
CA ARG A 506 -34.54 -41.47 122.34
C ARG A 506 -34.61 -39.95 122.28
N LYS A 507 -33.77 -39.25 123.05
CA LYS A 507 -33.44 -37.82 122.92
C LYS A 507 -32.14 -37.60 122.14
N ASN A 508 -31.62 -38.60 121.41
CA ASN A 508 -30.48 -38.39 120.51
C ASN A 508 -30.98 -37.79 119.20
N GLU A 509 -31.82 -36.76 119.32
CA GLU A 509 -32.21 -35.89 118.23
C GLU A 509 -30.99 -35.12 117.70
N ALA A 510 -29.87 -35.08 118.45
CA ALA A 510 -28.57 -34.68 117.95
C ALA A 510 -28.05 -35.63 116.86
N ASP A 511 -27.99 -36.95 117.07
CA ASP A 511 -27.61 -37.87 115.99
C ASP A 511 -28.74 -38.08 114.98
N ALA A 512 -30.02 -38.01 115.36
CA ALA A 512 -31.11 -38.08 114.38
C ALA A 512 -31.13 -36.85 113.46
N SER A 513 -30.87 -35.64 113.98
CA SER A 513 -30.73 -34.43 113.16
C SER A 513 -29.39 -34.36 112.43
N ARG A 514 -28.31 -34.93 112.98
CA ARG A 514 -27.03 -35.08 112.25
C ARG A 514 -27.15 -36.08 111.12
N VAL A 515 -27.85 -37.20 111.31
CA VAL A 515 -28.23 -38.13 110.25
C VAL A 515 -29.15 -37.41 109.26
N LEU A 516 -30.20 -36.70 109.69
CA LEU A 516 -31.08 -35.93 108.80
C LEU A 516 -30.32 -34.84 108.01
N VAL A 517 -29.32 -34.18 108.60
CA VAL A 517 -28.46 -33.20 107.93
C VAL A 517 -27.49 -33.88 106.96
N LEU A 518 -26.92 -35.04 107.32
CA LEU A 518 -26.11 -35.83 106.40
C LEU A 518 -26.96 -36.45 105.28
N GLU A 519 -28.21 -36.81 105.53
CA GLU A 519 -29.20 -37.27 104.54
C GLU A 519 -29.65 -36.11 103.65
N ASN A 520 -29.89 -34.91 104.17
CA ASN A 520 -30.17 -33.74 103.35
C ASN A 520 -28.94 -33.31 102.52
N LEU A 521 -27.72 -33.38 103.08
CA LEU A 521 -26.49 -33.11 102.34
C LEU A 521 -26.20 -34.21 101.31
N LEU A 522 -26.54 -35.46 101.58
CA LEU A 522 -26.46 -36.58 100.64
C LEU A 522 -27.53 -36.46 99.55
N GLU A 523 -28.76 -36.06 99.90
CA GLU A 523 -29.83 -35.77 98.94
C GLU A 523 -29.49 -34.56 98.08
N ASP A 524 -28.97 -33.46 98.64
CA ASP A 524 -28.57 -32.29 97.86
C ASP A 524 -27.30 -32.56 97.04
N ALA A 525 -26.34 -33.34 97.54
CA ALA A 525 -25.24 -33.85 96.73
C ALA A 525 -25.73 -34.77 95.60
N ASN A 526 -26.72 -35.64 95.84
CA ASN A 526 -27.33 -36.48 94.82
C ASN A 526 -28.22 -35.70 93.85
N ARG A 527 -28.90 -34.63 94.29
CA ARG A 527 -29.68 -33.71 93.43
C ARG A 527 -28.74 -32.87 92.57
N MET A 528 -27.65 -32.37 93.12
CA MET A 528 -26.62 -31.64 92.37
C MET A 528 -25.91 -32.58 91.39
N LYS A 529 -25.56 -33.81 91.81
CA LYS A 529 -25.05 -34.85 90.91
C LYS A 529 -26.05 -35.18 89.80
N ALA A 530 -27.33 -35.42 90.13
CA ALA A 530 -28.36 -35.71 89.13
C ALA A 530 -28.63 -34.53 88.19
N ARG A 531 -28.47 -33.28 88.66
CA ARG A 531 -28.46 -32.08 87.80
C ARG A 531 -27.24 -32.07 86.89
N TYR A 532 -26.03 -32.23 87.41
CA TYR A 532 -24.83 -32.30 86.57
C TYR A 532 -24.86 -33.48 85.59
N GLU A 533 -25.43 -34.63 85.94
CA GLU A 533 -25.65 -35.76 85.04
C GLU A 533 -26.73 -35.43 83.99
N ALA A 534 -27.82 -34.76 84.36
CA ALA A 534 -28.85 -34.30 83.42
C ALA A 534 -28.34 -33.21 82.47
N ASP A 535 -27.58 -32.24 82.96
CA ASP A 535 -26.97 -31.14 82.20
C ASP A 535 -25.85 -31.67 81.30
N TYR A 536 -25.02 -32.60 81.78
CA TYR A 536 -24.04 -33.31 80.96
C TYR A 536 -24.72 -34.15 79.87
N LEU A 537 -25.80 -34.86 80.19
CA LEU A 537 -26.59 -35.59 79.19
C LEU A 537 -27.32 -34.66 78.22
N ALA A 538 -27.75 -33.46 78.65
CA ALA A 538 -28.33 -32.44 77.79
C ALA A 538 -27.27 -31.87 76.83
N ALA A 539 -26.13 -31.42 77.34
CA ALA A 539 -25.00 -30.96 76.53
C ALA A 539 -24.42 -32.07 75.63
N HIS A 540 -24.46 -33.33 76.06
CA HIS A 540 -24.06 -34.47 75.23
C HIS A 540 -25.08 -34.76 74.12
N ARG A 541 -26.39 -34.65 74.39
CA ARG A 541 -27.45 -34.72 73.37
C ARG A 541 -27.36 -33.56 72.40
N GLU A 542 -27.16 -32.34 72.87
CA GLU A 542 -26.94 -31.15 72.04
C GLU A 542 -25.68 -31.33 71.18
N LYS A 543 -24.57 -31.81 71.74
CA LYS A 543 -23.37 -32.16 70.96
C LYS A 543 -23.62 -33.26 69.94
N LEU A 544 -24.43 -34.27 70.26
CA LEU A 544 -24.83 -35.33 69.31
C LEU A 544 -25.76 -34.82 68.22
N ILE A 545 -26.65 -33.86 68.52
CA ILE A 545 -27.49 -33.16 67.54
C ILE A 545 -26.58 -32.31 66.64
N LEU A 546 -25.76 -31.41 67.19
CA LEU A 546 -24.82 -30.60 66.42
C LEU A 546 -23.82 -31.44 65.61
N GLN A 547 -23.41 -32.61 66.10
CA GLN A 547 -22.59 -33.54 65.34
C GLN A 547 -23.39 -34.24 64.24
N ASN A 548 -24.63 -34.68 64.49
CA ASN A 548 -25.54 -35.17 63.46
C ASN A 548 -25.78 -34.10 62.39
N ASP A 549 -26.10 -32.86 62.76
CA ASP A 549 -26.36 -31.74 61.86
C ASP A 549 -25.12 -31.42 61.02
N LEU A 550 -23.92 -31.45 61.61
CA LEU A 550 -22.66 -31.33 60.87
C LEU A 550 -22.39 -32.53 59.96
N GLU A 551 -22.76 -33.75 60.36
CA GLU A 551 -22.67 -34.94 59.52
C GLU A 551 -23.77 -34.97 58.42
N GLU A 552 -24.91 -34.32 58.64
CA GLU A 552 -26.03 -34.18 57.71
C GLU A 552 -25.77 -33.08 56.67
N ILE A 553 -25.11 -31.99 57.08
CA ILE A 553 -24.53 -30.96 56.20
C ILE A 553 -23.37 -31.55 55.38
N ARG A 554 -22.50 -32.37 55.99
CA ARG A 554 -21.38 -33.03 55.29
C ARG A 554 -21.82 -34.16 54.35
N SER A 555 -22.90 -34.86 54.68
CA SER A 555 -23.50 -35.91 53.81
C SER A 555 -24.56 -35.36 52.84
N GLY A 556 -24.90 -34.07 52.94
CA GLY A 556 -25.81 -33.38 52.01
C GLY A 556 -27.28 -33.78 52.14
N LYS A 557 -27.71 -34.33 53.28
CA LYS A 557 -29.05 -34.91 53.48
C LYS A 557 -30.14 -33.93 53.90
N SER A 558 -29.78 -32.81 54.55
CA SER A 558 -30.72 -31.84 55.13
C SER A 558 -31.55 -31.11 54.06
N MET A 559 -31.01 -30.95 52.86
CA MET A 559 -31.80 -30.77 51.64
C MET A 559 -31.93 -32.14 50.97
N GLY A 560 -33.15 -32.59 50.66
CA GLY A 560 -33.41 -33.87 49.98
C GLY A 560 -32.89 -33.99 48.53
N ASP A 561 -32.12 -32.99 48.08
CA ASP A 561 -31.45 -32.88 46.78
C ASP A 561 -30.09 -32.14 46.92
N GLY A 562 -29.55 -32.04 48.15
CA GLY A 562 -28.51 -31.07 48.51
C GLY A 562 -27.17 -31.31 47.83
N ALA A 563 -26.79 -32.57 47.64
CA ALA A 563 -25.56 -32.94 46.93
C ALA A 563 -25.65 -32.63 45.42
N GLU A 564 -26.77 -32.95 44.77
CA GLU A 564 -26.97 -32.71 43.34
C GLU A 564 -27.12 -31.20 43.06
N ALA A 565 -27.86 -30.46 43.90
CA ALA A 565 -27.92 -29.00 43.83
C ALA A 565 -26.54 -28.33 43.99
N ALA A 566 -25.70 -28.83 44.90
CA ALA A 566 -24.33 -28.32 45.09
C ALA A 566 -23.41 -28.66 43.90
N ILE A 567 -23.60 -29.83 43.27
CA ILE A 567 -22.89 -30.22 42.04
C ILE A 567 -23.36 -29.36 40.87
N ALA A 568 -24.67 -29.17 40.69
CA ALA A 568 -25.25 -28.33 39.63
C ALA A 568 -24.82 -26.87 39.74
N LEU A 569 -24.73 -26.31 40.96
CA LEU A 569 -24.20 -24.96 41.18
C LEU A 569 -22.70 -24.86 40.86
N ARG A 570 -21.90 -25.90 41.17
CA ARG A 570 -20.47 -25.95 40.79
C ARG A 570 -20.28 -26.11 39.29
N GLN A 571 -21.10 -26.95 38.65
CA GLN A 571 -21.07 -27.15 37.21
C GLN A 571 -21.44 -25.86 36.48
N ARG A 572 -22.54 -25.20 36.88
CA ARG A 572 -22.96 -23.91 36.34
C ARG A 572 -21.93 -22.80 36.58
N LEU A 573 -21.23 -22.83 37.71
CA LEU A 573 -20.11 -21.90 37.95
C LEU A 573 -18.96 -22.16 36.97
N ASN A 574 -18.55 -23.42 36.77
CA ASN A 574 -17.56 -23.78 35.76
C ASN A 574 -18.00 -23.37 34.34
N GLU A 575 -19.24 -23.66 33.96
CA GLU A 575 -19.81 -23.27 32.65
C GLU A 575 -19.70 -21.74 32.45
N THR A 576 -20.12 -20.94 33.43
CA THR A 576 -19.98 -19.47 33.33
C THR A 576 -18.52 -18.97 33.35
N VAL A 577 -17.58 -19.70 33.96
CA VAL A 577 -16.15 -19.39 33.90
C VAL A 577 -15.55 -19.75 32.54
N GLU A 578 -15.94 -20.88 31.95
CA GLU A 578 -15.53 -21.28 30.60
C GLU A 578 -16.11 -20.34 29.53
N GLU A 579 -17.36 -19.89 29.68
CA GLU A 579 -17.97 -18.84 28.86
C GLU A 579 -17.20 -17.51 28.97
N LEU A 580 -16.82 -17.09 30.18
CA LEU A 580 -16.09 -15.86 30.44
C LEU A 580 -14.66 -15.92 29.85
N ASP A 581 -13.95 -17.04 30.02
CA ASP A 581 -12.62 -17.24 29.42
C ASP A 581 -12.66 -17.46 27.90
N LYS A 582 -13.78 -17.95 27.34
CA LYS A 582 -14.04 -17.93 25.90
C LYS A 582 -14.26 -16.51 25.38
N LEU A 583 -15.11 -15.72 26.05
CA LEU A 583 -15.34 -14.30 25.72
C LEU A 583 -14.06 -13.46 25.83
N ARG A 584 -13.17 -13.76 26.80
CA ARG A 584 -11.84 -13.13 26.91
C ARG A 584 -10.94 -13.45 25.72
N LYS A 585 -10.94 -14.70 25.24
CA LYS A 585 -10.18 -15.10 24.03
C LYS A 585 -10.75 -14.43 22.78
N GLU A 586 -12.07 -14.42 22.63
CA GLU A 586 -12.76 -13.75 21.54
C GLU A 586 -12.51 -12.23 21.54
N HIS A 587 -12.48 -11.59 22.71
CA HIS A 587 -12.08 -10.18 22.87
C HIS A 587 -10.62 -9.96 22.45
N ALA A 588 -9.68 -10.73 22.98
CA ALA A 588 -8.26 -10.59 22.65
C ALA A 588 -7.98 -10.82 21.15
N GLU A 589 -8.69 -11.77 20.51
CA GLU A 589 -8.65 -11.96 19.07
C GLU A 589 -9.22 -10.77 18.29
N LEU A 590 -10.36 -10.21 18.72
CA LEU A 590 -10.97 -9.03 18.09
C LEU A 590 -10.10 -7.78 18.27
N GLU A 591 -9.45 -7.64 19.41
CA GLU A 591 -8.51 -6.56 19.72
C GLU A 591 -7.27 -6.65 18.82
N VAL A 592 -6.66 -7.82 18.66
CA VAL A 592 -5.56 -8.04 17.70
C VAL A 592 -6.01 -7.79 16.25
N LYS A 593 -7.22 -8.21 15.86
CA LYS A 593 -7.77 -7.97 14.51
C LYS A 593 -8.04 -6.47 14.27
N PHE A 594 -8.56 -5.75 15.26
CA PHE A 594 -8.72 -4.29 15.22
C PHE A 594 -7.38 -3.58 15.09
N ASP A 595 -6.39 -4.01 15.87
CA ASP A 595 -5.04 -3.42 15.88
C ASP A 595 -4.26 -3.70 14.57
N ALA A 596 -4.57 -4.81 13.89
CA ALA A 596 -4.10 -5.09 12.53
C ALA A 596 -4.78 -4.18 11.49
N MET A 597 -6.12 -4.14 11.46
CA MET A 597 -6.88 -3.27 10.55
C MET A 597 -6.56 -1.79 10.75
N SER A 598 -6.25 -1.35 11.98
CA SER A 598 -5.81 0.01 12.30
C SER A 598 -4.45 0.35 11.66
N LYS A 599 -3.52 -0.61 11.65
CA LYS A 599 -2.20 -0.47 10.99
C LYS A 599 -2.36 -0.48 9.47
N GLU A 600 -3.15 -1.39 8.91
CA GLU A 600 -3.47 -1.43 7.48
C GLU A 600 -4.16 -0.13 7.01
N LEU A 601 -5.14 0.38 7.76
CA LEU A 601 -5.79 1.67 7.51
C LEU A 601 -4.79 2.84 7.57
N THR A 602 -3.78 2.76 8.42
CA THR A 602 -2.74 3.79 8.56
C THR A 602 -1.77 3.76 7.37
N ILE A 603 -1.37 2.56 6.91
CA ILE A 603 -0.56 2.37 5.69
C ILE A 603 -1.33 2.85 4.46
N ALA A 604 -2.59 2.43 4.29
CA ALA A 604 -3.44 2.89 3.19
C ALA A 604 -3.64 4.42 3.18
N LYS A 605 -3.64 5.07 4.36
CA LYS A 605 -3.64 6.53 4.48
C LYS A 605 -2.31 7.16 4.07
N SER A 606 -1.15 6.62 4.48
CA SER A 606 0.14 7.15 4.03
C SER A 606 0.34 7.00 2.53
N ASP A 607 -0.07 5.86 1.97
CA ASP A 607 0.07 5.56 0.54
C ASP A 607 -0.85 6.46 -0.29
N LEU A 608 -2.10 6.66 0.15
CA LEU A 608 -3.01 7.64 -0.45
C LEU A 608 -2.47 9.08 -0.33
N THR A 609 -1.82 9.45 0.77
CA THR A 609 -1.16 10.76 0.91
C THR A 609 0.03 10.91 -0.04
N LEU A 610 0.82 9.86 -0.25
CA LEU A 610 1.92 9.84 -1.21
C LEU A 610 1.40 9.96 -2.65
N VAL A 611 0.42 9.15 -3.05
CA VAL A 611 -0.21 9.21 -4.38
C VAL A 611 -0.85 10.59 -4.65
N ASN A 612 -1.51 11.20 -3.67
CA ASN A 612 -2.04 12.56 -3.82
C ASN A 612 -0.93 13.60 -3.99
N ARG A 613 0.23 13.43 -3.34
CA ARG A 613 1.40 14.29 -3.52
C ARG A 613 2.00 14.11 -4.91
N ASP A 614 2.21 12.88 -5.35
CA ASP A 614 2.78 12.57 -6.67
C ASP A 614 1.87 13.12 -7.79
N GLN A 615 0.54 13.02 -7.63
CA GLN A 615 -0.43 13.65 -8.54
C GLN A 615 -0.33 15.18 -8.55
N LEU A 616 -0.10 15.83 -7.40
CA LEU A 616 0.09 17.29 -7.32
C LEU A 616 1.43 17.73 -7.94
N ASP A 617 2.50 16.97 -7.73
CA ASP A 617 3.82 17.23 -8.33
C ASP A 617 3.79 16.99 -9.86
N ILE A 618 3.05 15.99 -10.36
CA ILE A 618 2.78 15.78 -11.80
C ILE A 618 1.91 16.90 -12.39
N LEU A 619 0.86 17.34 -11.69
CA LEU A 619 0.03 18.47 -12.13
C LEU A 619 0.83 19.79 -12.14
N LYS A 620 1.81 19.93 -11.26
CA LYS A 620 2.73 21.06 -11.25
C LYS A 620 3.67 21.04 -12.46
N THR A 621 4.37 19.94 -12.72
CA THR A 621 5.28 19.86 -13.88
C THR A 621 4.55 19.96 -15.20
N LEU A 622 3.34 19.39 -15.33
CA LEU A 622 2.48 19.58 -16.50
C LEU A 622 2.04 21.04 -16.67
N ARG A 623 1.72 21.75 -15.57
CA ARG A 623 1.41 23.19 -15.62
C ARG A 623 2.62 24.03 -16.01
N GLU A 624 3.81 23.65 -15.54
CA GLU A 624 5.07 24.34 -15.89
C GLU A 624 5.38 24.15 -17.39
N SER A 625 5.30 22.93 -17.91
CA SER A 625 5.43 22.63 -19.35
C SER A 625 4.39 23.36 -20.21
N VAL A 626 3.10 23.30 -19.87
CA VAL A 626 2.03 23.99 -20.63
C VAL A 626 2.19 25.52 -20.58
N ASN A 627 2.84 26.07 -19.55
CA ASN A 627 3.15 27.50 -19.46
C ASN A 627 4.41 27.87 -20.28
N GLU A 628 5.35 26.95 -20.45
CA GLU A 628 6.51 27.08 -21.34
C GLU A 628 6.06 27.00 -22.82
N ASP A 629 5.27 25.98 -23.20
CA ASP A 629 4.63 25.86 -24.51
C ASP A 629 3.83 27.13 -24.88
N LYS A 630 3.06 27.66 -23.91
CA LYS A 630 2.30 28.91 -24.08
C LYS A 630 3.22 30.11 -24.34
N ALA A 631 4.35 30.21 -23.65
CA ALA A 631 5.29 31.31 -23.82
C ALA A 631 6.01 31.23 -25.19
N GLU A 632 6.33 30.02 -25.67
CA GLU A 632 6.85 29.83 -27.03
C GLU A 632 5.83 30.22 -28.11
N LEU A 633 4.56 29.81 -27.94
CA LEU A 633 3.47 30.17 -28.85
C LEU A 633 3.17 31.68 -28.86
N GLU A 634 3.19 32.35 -27.69
CA GLU A 634 3.04 33.81 -27.61
C GLU A 634 4.21 34.53 -28.29
N ALA A 635 5.44 34.05 -28.10
CA ALA A 635 6.62 34.60 -28.77
C ALA A 635 6.58 34.40 -30.30
N GLU A 636 6.11 33.26 -30.79
CA GLU A 636 5.96 32.99 -32.24
C GLU A 636 4.83 33.82 -32.86
N VAL A 637 3.71 34.01 -32.16
CA VAL A 637 2.64 34.93 -32.60
C VAL A 637 3.17 36.36 -32.73
N ASP A 638 4.02 36.83 -31.82
CA ASP A 638 4.61 38.17 -31.91
C ASP A 638 5.72 38.28 -32.98
N ARG A 639 6.45 37.19 -33.30
CA ARG A 639 7.30 37.12 -34.51
C ARG A 639 6.45 37.26 -35.77
N GLN A 640 5.37 36.50 -35.90
CA GLN A 640 4.50 36.53 -37.08
C GLN A 640 3.82 37.90 -37.23
N ARG A 641 3.35 38.53 -36.14
CA ARG A 641 2.86 39.92 -36.16
C ARG A 641 3.93 40.89 -36.65
N THR A 642 5.18 40.73 -36.21
CA THR A 642 6.31 41.56 -36.66
C THR A 642 6.59 41.36 -38.15
N GLN A 643 6.58 40.11 -38.63
CA GLN A 643 6.78 39.77 -40.03
C GLN A 643 5.64 40.30 -40.92
N ILE A 644 4.38 40.18 -40.50
CA ILE A 644 3.21 40.76 -41.19
C ILE A 644 3.35 42.28 -41.29
N LYS A 645 3.77 42.94 -40.21
CA LYS A 645 4.03 44.39 -40.21
C LYS A 645 5.15 44.76 -41.20
N GLU A 646 6.28 44.07 -41.16
CA GLU A 646 7.38 44.28 -42.10
C GLU A 646 6.93 44.09 -43.57
N LEU A 647 6.11 43.08 -43.86
CA LEU A 647 5.59 42.84 -45.20
C LEU A 647 4.58 43.93 -45.63
N ALA A 648 3.75 44.41 -44.71
CA ALA A 648 2.86 45.55 -44.96
C ALA A 648 3.64 46.85 -45.22
N ASP A 649 4.68 47.14 -44.43
CA ASP A 649 5.55 48.31 -44.61
C ASP A 649 6.33 48.21 -45.95
N LYS A 650 6.86 47.03 -46.31
CA LYS A 650 7.50 46.78 -47.61
C LYS A 650 6.53 46.97 -48.78
N ASN A 651 5.30 46.47 -48.68
CA ASN A 651 4.26 46.64 -49.71
C ASN A 651 3.86 48.13 -49.84
N LYS A 652 3.73 48.86 -48.72
CA LYS A 652 3.51 50.31 -48.73
C LYS A 652 4.64 51.06 -49.44
N MET A 653 5.91 50.72 -49.17
CA MET A 653 7.05 51.31 -49.88
C MET A 653 7.04 50.98 -51.38
N GLN A 654 6.64 49.76 -51.78
CA GLN A 654 6.49 49.39 -53.19
C GLN A 654 5.37 50.18 -53.87
N LEU A 655 4.23 50.37 -53.21
CA LEU A 655 3.14 51.22 -53.71
C LEU A 655 3.56 52.69 -53.85
N GLU A 656 4.33 53.23 -52.90
CA GLU A 656 4.90 54.59 -52.98
C GLU A 656 5.90 54.71 -54.14
N GLN A 657 6.75 53.71 -54.37
CA GLN A 657 7.66 53.66 -55.53
C GLN A 657 6.91 53.57 -56.86
N ILE A 658 5.89 52.72 -56.95
CA ILE A 658 5.04 52.59 -58.15
C ILE A 658 4.33 53.90 -58.45
N ASN A 659 3.75 54.55 -57.44
CA ASN A 659 3.11 55.87 -57.59
C ASN A 659 4.11 56.95 -58.00
N GLY A 660 5.34 56.93 -57.46
CA GLY A 660 6.43 57.82 -57.87
C GLY A 660 6.81 57.65 -59.35
N LEU A 661 7.04 56.41 -59.79
CA LEU A 661 7.34 56.08 -61.19
C LEU A 661 6.17 56.40 -62.13
N LEU A 662 4.92 56.31 -61.67
CA LEU A 662 3.73 56.63 -62.44
C LEU A 662 3.56 58.16 -62.58
N LEU A 663 3.87 58.94 -61.53
CA LEU A 663 3.97 60.40 -61.60
C LEU A 663 5.11 60.85 -62.52
N GLU A 664 6.29 60.23 -62.43
CA GLU A 664 7.43 60.50 -63.32
C GLU A 664 7.08 60.21 -64.78
N LYS A 665 6.42 59.07 -65.05
CA LYS A 665 5.89 58.71 -66.37
C LYS A 665 4.88 59.74 -66.89
N VAL A 666 3.96 60.23 -66.05
CA VAL A 666 3.00 61.28 -66.42
C VAL A 666 3.71 62.60 -66.74
N ASN A 667 4.71 62.99 -65.94
CA ASN A 667 5.52 64.19 -66.21
C ASN A 667 6.28 64.06 -67.53
N LEU A 668 6.97 62.95 -67.78
CA LEU A 668 7.69 62.68 -69.03
C LEU A 668 6.75 62.61 -70.24
N GLN A 669 5.53 62.08 -70.09
CA GLN A 669 4.51 62.11 -71.14
C GLN A 669 4.01 63.53 -71.42
N SER A 670 3.79 64.35 -70.38
CA SER A 670 3.43 65.76 -70.51
C SER A 670 4.54 66.57 -71.19
N GLU A 671 5.79 66.45 -70.74
CA GLU A 671 6.95 67.09 -71.40
C GLU A 671 7.10 66.62 -72.86
N GLY A 672 6.85 65.35 -73.14
CA GLY A 672 6.85 64.78 -74.48
C GLY A 672 5.69 65.24 -75.36
N ILE A 673 4.57 65.72 -74.79
CA ILE A 673 3.48 66.41 -75.50
C ILE A 673 3.91 67.85 -75.77
N ASP A 674 4.35 68.57 -74.74
CA ASP A 674 4.86 69.95 -74.81
C ASP A 674 5.94 70.13 -75.88
N GLN A 675 6.88 69.19 -75.97
CA GLN A 675 7.94 69.21 -77.00
C GLN A 675 7.38 69.01 -78.42
N ARG A 676 6.38 68.15 -78.60
CA ARG A 676 5.70 67.95 -79.90
C ARG A 676 4.87 69.16 -80.30
N ASP A 677 4.14 69.78 -79.38
CA ASP A 677 3.37 70.99 -79.67
C ASP A 677 4.29 72.18 -80.02
N ARG A 678 5.42 72.35 -79.30
CA ARG A 678 6.46 73.33 -79.65
C ARG A 678 7.11 73.03 -81.01
N MET A 679 7.20 71.76 -81.42
CA MET A 679 7.68 71.39 -82.76
C MET A 679 6.65 71.69 -83.85
N LEU A 680 5.38 71.32 -83.65
CA LEU A 680 4.27 71.63 -84.56
C LEU A 680 4.05 73.15 -84.73
N GLN A 681 4.22 73.93 -83.66
CA GLN A 681 4.20 75.40 -83.73
C GLN A 681 5.36 75.95 -84.58
N ARG A 682 6.56 75.36 -84.48
CA ARG A 682 7.70 75.73 -85.35
C ARG A 682 7.47 75.33 -86.81
N GLU A 683 6.90 74.15 -87.08
CA GLU A 683 6.58 73.73 -88.44
C GLU A 683 5.51 74.63 -89.08
N ARG A 684 4.48 75.04 -88.33
CA ARG A 684 3.51 76.06 -88.78
C ARG A 684 4.20 77.39 -89.08
N ALA A 685 5.00 77.92 -88.16
CA ALA A 685 5.73 79.17 -88.38
C ALA A 685 6.69 79.12 -89.59
N ILE A 686 7.34 77.97 -89.83
CA ILE A 686 8.18 77.74 -91.02
C ILE A 686 7.32 77.63 -92.29
N GLY A 687 6.13 77.03 -92.22
CA GLY A 687 5.14 77.00 -93.29
C GLY A 687 4.63 78.40 -93.67
N ASP A 688 4.26 79.20 -92.68
CA ASP A 688 3.80 80.58 -92.85
C ASP A 688 4.92 81.48 -93.41
N LEU A 689 6.17 81.30 -92.95
CA LEU A 689 7.36 81.94 -93.54
C LEU A 689 7.60 81.50 -95.00
N ARG A 690 7.41 80.21 -95.34
CA ARG A 690 7.48 79.74 -96.73
C ARG A 690 6.38 80.33 -97.61
N ALA A 691 5.15 80.43 -97.11
CA ALA A 691 4.03 81.02 -97.83
C ALA A 691 4.26 82.52 -98.11
N SER A 692 4.77 83.25 -97.11
CA SER A 692 5.05 84.70 -97.21
C SER A 692 6.28 85.05 -98.05
N LEU A 693 7.27 84.16 -98.18
CA LEU A 693 8.42 84.35 -99.09
C LEU A 693 8.10 84.08 -100.58
N SER A 694 6.88 83.67 -100.93
CA SER A 694 6.49 83.31 -102.30
C SER A 694 6.25 84.54 -103.21
N GLY A 695 7.32 85.26 -103.56
CA GLY A 695 7.37 86.05 -104.80
C GLY A 695 7.43 87.58 -104.69
N LYS A 696 8.31 88.13 -103.83
CA LYS A 696 8.87 89.50 -103.96
C LYS A 696 10.15 89.64 -103.13
N ASP A 697 11.00 90.58 -103.53
CA ASP A 697 12.26 90.88 -102.83
C ASP A 697 12.04 91.41 -101.40
N VAL A 698 13.02 91.13 -100.55
CA VAL A 698 12.98 91.33 -99.09
C VAL A 698 12.79 92.81 -98.71
N PRO A 699 11.65 93.19 -98.09
CA PRO A 699 11.42 94.57 -97.65
C PRO A 699 12.39 95.03 -96.55
N GLU A 700 12.63 96.35 -96.47
CA GLU A 700 13.59 96.94 -95.54
C GLU A 700 13.27 96.64 -94.05
N ASP A 701 11.99 96.50 -93.73
CA ASP A 701 11.49 96.08 -92.41
C ASP A 701 12.11 94.76 -91.94
N ILE A 702 12.40 93.83 -92.86
CA ILE A 702 13.02 92.54 -92.55
C ILE A 702 14.52 92.71 -92.24
N LYS A 703 15.21 93.69 -92.83
CA LYS A 703 16.60 94.03 -92.43
C LYS A 703 16.63 94.64 -91.04
N GLN A 704 15.73 95.57 -90.74
CA GLN A 704 15.61 96.14 -89.38
C GLN A 704 15.29 95.04 -88.35
N ARG A 705 14.38 94.12 -88.70
CA ARG A 705 14.04 92.97 -87.84
C ARG A 705 15.22 91.99 -87.68
N MET A 706 16.05 91.79 -88.69
CA MET A 706 17.27 90.97 -88.58
C MET A 706 18.33 91.63 -87.67
N LEU A 707 18.48 92.97 -87.74
CA LEU A 707 19.37 93.71 -86.84
C LEU A 707 18.87 93.66 -85.39
N ALA A 708 17.57 93.86 -85.15
CA ALA A 708 16.98 93.71 -83.82
C ALA A 708 17.15 92.29 -83.26
N LEU A 709 16.94 91.25 -84.09
CA LEU A 709 17.22 89.85 -83.72
C LEU A 709 18.71 89.58 -83.46
N HIS A 710 19.62 90.36 -84.04
CA HIS A 710 21.06 90.28 -83.77
C HIS A 710 21.42 90.88 -82.41
N GLU A 711 20.91 92.08 -82.09
CA GLU A 711 21.06 92.68 -80.76
C GLU A 711 20.42 91.83 -79.67
N GLU A 712 19.23 91.27 -79.92
CA GLU A 712 18.56 90.34 -79.01
C GLU A 712 19.44 89.09 -78.78
N ASN A 713 20.04 88.51 -79.84
CA ASN A 713 20.99 87.39 -79.73
C ASN A 713 22.26 87.74 -78.93
N VAL A 714 22.77 88.96 -79.04
CA VAL A 714 23.91 89.43 -78.23
C VAL A 714 23.50 89.55 -76.77
N SER A 715 22.35 90.17 -76.49
CA SER A 715 21.83 90.31 -75.13
C SER A 715 21.55 88.96 -74.45
N LEU A 716 21.00 87.98 -75.19
CA LEU A 716 20.74 86.63 -74.71
C LEU A 716 22.04 85.86 -74.41
N LYS A 717 23.11 86.06 -75.18
CA LYS A 717 24.43 85.48 -74.89
C LYS A 717 25.04 86.07 -73.62
N GLU A 718 24.87 87.37 -73.37
CA GLU A 718 25.36 88.02 -72.15
C GLU A 718 24.53 87.65 -70.91
N GLN A 719 23.21 87.52 -71.05
CA GLN A 719 22.33 86.95 -70.03
C GLN A 719 22.67 85.48 -69.72
N TYR A 720 22.93 84.66 -70.75
CA TYR A 720 23.37 83.26 -70.56
C TYR A 720 24.71 83.19 -69.83
N LYS A 721 25.68 84.02 -70.19
CA LYS A 721 26.98 84.10 -69.51
C LYS A 721 26.83 84.49 -68.04
N THR A 722 26.07 85.54 -67.75
CA THR A 722 25.83 85.97 -66.36
C THR A 722 24.99 84.97 -65.55
N ALA A 723 24.12 84.17 -66.19
CA ALA A 723 23.45 83.03 -65.56
C ALA A 723 24.45 81.90 -65.25
N GLN A 724 25.39 81.60 -66.15
CA GLN A 724 26.47 80.64 -65.93
C GLN A 724 27.38 81.06 -64.76
N ASP A 725 27.79 82.34 -64.70
CA ASP A 725 28.60 82.89 -63.62
C ASP A 725 27.87 82.84 -62.27
N LYS A 726 26.55 83.09 -62.24
CA LYS A 726 25.70 82.92 -61.05
C LYS A 726 25.63 81.45 -60.61
N LEU A 727 25.48 80.51 -61.55
CA LEU A 727 25.43 79.08 -61.26
C LEU A 727 26.78 78.53 -60.78
N ALA A 728 27.90 79.04 -61.30
CA ALA A 728 29.24 78.74 -60.80
C ALA A 728 29.43 79.22 -59.35
N LYS A 729 29.00 80.46 -59.04
CA LYS A 729 29.02 81.01 -57.68
C LYS A 729 28.11 80.25 -56.72
N ALA A 730 26.92 79.83 -57.15
CA ALA A 730 26.02 79.01 -56.34
C ALA A 730 26.63 77.64 -56.01
N LYS A 731 27.26 76.96 -56.98
CA LYS A 731 27.98 75.70 -56.74
C LYS A 731 29.16 75.86 -55.77
N ALA A 732 29.88 76.98 -55.85
CA ALA A 732 30.95 77.29 -54.89
C ALA A 732 30.40 77.54 -53.47
N PHE A 733 29.29 78.29 -53.35
CA PHE A 733 28.64 78.57 -52.06
C PHE A 733 28.12 77.30 -51.38
N ILE A 734 27.43 76.42 -52.12
CA ILE A 734 26.95 75.13 -51.59
C ILE A 734 28.13 74.30 -51.06
N LYS A 735 29.23 74.22 -51.83
CA LYS A 735 30.45 73.51 -51.40
C LYS A 735 31.10 74.12 -50.15
N GLN A 736 30.92 75.41 -49.89
CA GLN A 736 31.38 76.09 -48.68
C GLN A 736 30.44 75.84 -47.49
N GLN A 737 29.11 75.84 -47.69
CA GLN A 737 28.15 75.42 -46.66
C GLN A 737 28.37 73.96 -46.24
N ASP A 738 28.58 73.05 -47.19
CA ASP A 738 28.80 71.62 -46.92
C ASP A 738 30.06 71.38 -46.07
N LYS A 739 31.08 72.24 -46.21
CA LYS A 739 32.28 72.26 -45.36
C LYS A 739 31.99 72.80 -43.96
N LEU A 740 31.23 73.90 -43.85
CA LEU A 740 30.83 74.48 -42.56
C LEU A 740 29.95 73.53 -41.75
N PHE A 741 28.95 72.89 -42.36
CA PHE A 741 28.11 71.89 -41.69
C PHE A 741 28.93 70.71 -41.16
N LYS A 742 29.94 70.23 -41.90
CA LYS A 742 30.84 69.17 -41.41
C LYS A 742 31.72 69.64 -40.24
N GLU A 743 32.19 70.89 -40.26
CA GLU A 743 32.97 71.48 -39.17
C GLU A 743 32.13 71.80 -37.92
N GLU A 744 30.85 72.10 -38.08
CA GLU A 744 29.89 72.32 -36.99
C GLU A 744 29.42 70.99 -36.38
N HIS A 745 29.08 70.01 -37.22
CA HIS A 745 28.66 68.68 -36.76
C HIS A 745 29.81 67.94 -36.04
N ALA A 746 31.07 68.22 -36.40
CA ALA A 746 32.25 67.74 -35.66
C ALA A 746 32.46 68.43 -34.30
N LYS A 747 31.97 69.66 -34.12
CA LYS A 747 32.03 70.38 -32.82
C LYS A 747 30.88 70.00 -31.90
N SER A 748 29.69 69.76 -32.44
CA SER A 748 28.48 69.39 -31.70
C SER A 748 28.66 68.12 -30.85
N VAL A 749 29.45 67.16 -31.31
CA VAL A 749 29.75 65.90 -30.60
C VAL A 749 30.57 66.10 -29.32
N GLY A 750 31.28 67.23 -29.16
CA GLY A 750 32.19 67.46 -28.03
C GLY A 750 31.56 68.03 -26.74
N GLY A 751 30.23 67.90 -26.55
CA GLY A 751 29.48 68.77 -25.62
C GLY A 751 28.42 68.14 -24.70
N ILE A 752 28.48 66.84 -24.40
CA ILE A 752 27.51 66.16 -23.50
C ILE A 752 28.27 65.37 -22.40
N PRO A 753 27.83 65.33 -21.12
CA PRO A 753 28.66 64.80 -20.02
C PRO A 753 28.83 63.27 -20.02
N SER A 754 30.07 62.80 -20.19
CA SER A 754 30.44 61.37 -20.21
C SER A 754 30.52 60.75 -18.81
N GLY A 755 29.39 60.69 -18.11
CA GLY A 755 29.25 60.06 -16.79
C GLY A 755 28.36 58.82 -16.84
N ALA A 756 27.08 59.01 -16.54
CA ALA A 756 26.11 57.91 -16.38
C ALA A 756 25.91 57.04 -17.64
N PHE A 757 26.12 57.58 -18.84
CA PHE A 757 25.93 56.82 -20.08
C PHE A 757 27.09 55.85 -20.36
N GLU A 758 28.33 56.25 -20.08
CA GLU A 758 29.53 55.44 -20.34
C GLU A 758 29.65 54.27 -19.36
N GLU A 759 29.24 54.45 -18.10
CA GLU A 759 29.18 53.37 -17.10
C GLU A 759 28.05 52.36 -17.42
N ALA A 760 26.87 52.85 -17.82
CA ALA A 760 25.77 51.99 -18.28
C ALA A 760 26.14 51.24 -19.57
N GLU A 761 26.77 51.91 -20.53
CA GLU A 761 27.21 51.29 -21.79
C GLU A 761 28.29 50.24 -21.54
N ASN A 762 29.26 50.49 -20.66
CA ASN A 762 30.26 49.49 -20.27
C ASN A 762 29.64 48.30 -19.52
N SER A 763 28.62 48.52 -18.68
CA SER A 763 27.85 47.46 -18.04
C SER A 763 27.13 46.58 -19.08
N TYR A 764 26.40 47.18 -20.02
CA TYR A 764 25.74 46.44 -21.10
C TYR A 764 26.74 45.74 -22.03
N ARG A 765 27.87 46.37 -22.37
CA ARG A 765 28.95 45.73 -23.15
C ARG A 765 29.54 44.51 -22.42
N SER A 766 29.72 44.59 -21.10
CA SER A 766 30.15 43.45 -20.28
C SER A 766 29.10 42.34 -20.26
N GLN A 767 27.82 42.67 -20.08
CA GLN A 767 26.72 41.70 -20.07
C GLN A 767 26.52 41.03 -21.44
N ILE A 768 26.59 41.79 -22.54
CA ILE A 768 26.58 41.27 -23.91
C ILE A 768 27.76 40.31 -24.11
N LYS A 769 28.98 40.68 -23.68
CA LYS A 769 30.15 39.81 -23.81
C LYS A 769 30.00 38.49 -23.04
N ILE A 770 29.43 38.52 -21.83
CA ILE A 770 29.14 37.29 -21.06
C ILE A 770 28.14 36.41 -21.81
N LEU A 771 27.07 37.00 -22.35
CA LEU A 771 26.08 36.29 -23.17
C LEU A 771 26.69 35.74 -24.47
N GLU A 772 27.61 36.45 -25.12
CA GLU A 772 28.36 35.95 -26.28
C GLU A 772 29.28 34.78 -25.92
N GLU A 773 29.99 34.85 -24.79
CA GLU A 773 30.87 33.78 -24.30
C GLU A 773 30.06 32.51 -23.91
N ASP A 774 28.90 32.64 -23.27
CA ASP A 774 28.03 31.50 -22.95
C ASP A 774 27.26 30.97 -24.17
N LEU A 775 26.84 31.83 -25.11
CA LEU A 775 26.25 31.38 -26.38
C LEU A 775 27.29 30.64 -27.24
N ALA A 776 28.56 31.07 -27.20
CA ALA A 776 29.68 30.33 -27.78
C ALA A 776 29.96 29.00 -27.05
N ARG A 777 29.87 28.96 -25.71
CA ARG A 777 29.96 27.72 -24.90
C ARG A 777 28.87 26.73 -25.29
N GLN A 778 27.61 27.18 -25.37
CA GLN A 778 26.48 26.33 -25.77
C GLN A 778 26.60 25.83 -27.21
N LYS A 779 27.03 26.68 -28.16
CA LYS A 779 27.33 26.24 -29.54
C LYS A 779 28.42 25.17 -29.59
N ARG A 780 29.46 25.24 -28.75
CA ARG A 780 30.47 24.18 -28.63
C ARG A 780 29.86 22.89 -28.06
N LEU A 781 29.11 22.96 -26.96
CA LEU A 781 28.46 21.79 -26.35
C LEU A 781 27.50 21.08 -27.32
N LEU A 782 26.69 21.83 -28.07
CA LEU A 782 25.81 21.28 -29.13
C LEU A 782 26.61 20.65 -30.28
N THR A 783 27.73 21.27 -30.69
CA THR A 783 28.62 20.72 -31.71
C THR A 783 29.28 19.41 -31.24
N ASP A 784 29.70 19.33 -29.98
CA ASP A 784 30.28 18.14 -29.37
C ASP A 784 29.25 17.04 -29.07
N ALA A 785 27.99 17.40 -28.84
CA ALA A 785 26.87 16.45 -28.79
C ALA A 785 26.61 15.87 -30.19
N ALA A 786 26.44 16.71 -31.22
CA ALA A 786 26.28 16.27 -32.61
C ALA A 786 27.46 15.42 -33.10
N ASN A 787 28.70 15.77 -32.71
CA ASN A 787 29.89 14.99 -33.03
C ASN A 787 30.04 13.71 -32.21
N ARG A 788 29.30 13.52 -31.11
CA ARG A 788 29.16 12.22 -30.42
C ARG A 788 28.10 11.37 -31.11
N TYR A 789 26.91 11.90 -31.33
CA TYR A 789 25.83 11.20 -32.05
C TYR A 789 26.24 10.74 -33.46
N ARG A 790 27.00 11.54 -34.23
CA ARG A 790 27.57 11.10 -35.53
C ARG A 790 28.55 9.93 -35.39
N ARG A 791 29.36 9.89 -34.32
CA ARG A 791 30.30 8.78 -34.06
C ARG A 791 29.56 7.52 -33.62
N GLU A 792 28.55 7.65 -32.76
CA GLU A 792 27.66 6.56 -32.35
C GLU A 792 26.87 6.01 -33.56
N GLN A 793 26.33 6.88 -34.41
CA GLN A 793 25.65 6.50 -35.66
C GLN A 793 26.61 5.80 -36.63
N ALA A 794 27.84 6.28 -36.81
CA ALA A 794 28.85 5.62 -37.64
C ALA A 794 29.25 4.24 -37.09
N LEU A 795 29.36 4.08 -35.77
CA LEU A 795 29.60 2.79 -35.12
C LEU A 795 28.42 1.84 -35.30
N MET A 796 27.18 2.29 -35.09
CA MET A 796 25.97 1.49 -35.35
C MET A 796 25.88 1.06 -36.81
N LEU A 797 26.11 1.96 -37.76
CA LEU A 797 26.16 1.63 -39.20
C LEU A 797 27.29 0.65 -39.52
N SER A 798 28.45 0.76 -38.87
CA SER A 798 29.54 -0.21 -39.03
C SER A 798 29.18 -1.59 -38.47
N VAL A 799 28.41 -1.67 -37.38
CA VAL A 799 27.91 -2.95 -36.84
C VAL A 799 26.84 -3.54 -37.76
N ILE A 800 25.87 -2.74 -38.22
CA ILE A 800 24.82 -3.16 -39.15
C ILE A 800 25.43 -3.65 -40.48
N HIS A 801 26.41 -2.92 -41.04
CA HIS A 801 27.13 -3.35 -42.23
C HIS A 801 27.99 -4.60 -41.98
N GLY A 802 28.60 -4.73 -40.79
CA GLY A 802 29.32 -5.93 -40.37
C GLY A 802 28.42 -7.17 -40.31
N MET A 803 27.23 -7.03 -39.69
CA MET A 803 26.20 -8.08 -39.64
C MET A 803 25.67 -8.40 -41.04
N GLY A 804 25.31 -7.40 -41.84
CA GLY A 804 24.86 -7.61 -43.23
C GLY A 804 25.90 -8.31 -44.10
N MET A 805 27.19 -7.97 -43.95
CA MET A 805 28.30 -8.69 -44.59
C MET A 805 28.49 -10.12 -44.06
N HIS A 806 28.18 -10.38 -42.79
CA HIS A 806 28.21 -11.72 -42.20
C HIS A 806 27.07 -12.58 -42.78
N THR A 807 25.83 -12.10 -42.72
CA THR A 807 24.66 -12.79 -43.27
C THR A 807 24.78 -13.01 -44.78
N ALA A 808 25.29 -12.02 -45.53
CA ALA A 808 25.57 -12.19 -46.96
C ALA A 808 26.65 -13.26 -47.22
N ARG A 809 27.69 -13.35 -46.37
CA ARG A 809 28.70 -14.42 -46.46
C ARG A 809 28.15 -15.79 -46.09
N GLU A 810 27.22 -15.87 -45.14
CA GLU A 810 26.54 -17.12 -44.77
C GLU A 810 25.63 -17.59 -45.89
N GLN A 811 24.80 -16.70 -46.46
CA GLN A 811 23.95 -17.04 -47.61
C GLN A 811 24.77 -17.44 -48.84
N LEU A 812 25.88 -16.73 -49.14
CA LEU A 812 26.83 -17.14 -50.20
C LEU A 812 27.60 -18.44 -49.86
N GLY A 813 27.79 -18.73 -48.57
CA GLY A 813 28.36 -19.97 -48.07
C GLY A 813 27.42 -21.15 -48.31
N TYR A 814 26.17 -21.05 -47.84
CA TYR A 814 25.09 -22.01 -48.08
C TYR A 814 24.87 -22.25 -49.59
N ALA A 815 24.84 -21.19 -50.40
CA ALA A 815 24.75 -21.31 -51.86
C ALA A 815 25.92 -22.14 -52.45
N LYS A 816 27.17 -21.87 -52.04
CA LYS A 816 28.35 -22.68 -52.44
C LYS A 816 28.36 -24.10 -51.89
N GLN A 817 27.61 -24.37 -50.83
CA GLN A 817 27.54 -25.68 -50.19
C GLN A 817 26.44 -26.55 -50.82
N GLN A 818 25.32 -25.96 -51.24
CA GLN A 818 24.28 -26.60 -52.06
C GLN A 818 24.70 -26.75 -53.54
N SER A 819 25.52 -25.85 -54.09
CA SER A 819 25.94 -25.92 -55.51
C SER A 819 27.13 -26.88 -55.79
N ARG A 820 27.43 -27.83 -54.89
CA ARG A 820 28.45 -28.86 -55.11
C ARG A 820 27.79 -30.16 -55.58
N PRO A 821 27.86 -30.52 -56.88
CA PRO A 821 27.44 -31.85 -57.31
C PRO A 821 28.33 -32.92 -56.67
N GLU A 822 27.74 -34.07 -56.34
CA GLU A 822 28.50 -35.20 -55.79
C GLU A 822 29.61 -35.66 -56.74
N PRO A 823 30.78 -36.09 -56.22
CA PRO A 823 31.87 -36.57 -57.04
C PRO A 823 31.54 -37.97 -57.60
N THR A 824 30.96 -38.02 -58.80
CA THR A 824 30.62 -39.24 -59.58
C THR A 824 31.80 -40.15 -59.96
N SER A 825 32.99 -39.92 -59.38
CA SER A 825 34.18 -40.74 -59.56
C SER A 825 34.29 -41.81 -58.47
N TRP A 826 33.96 -43.05 -58.85
CA TRP A 826 34.05 -44.27 -58.03
C TRP A 826 35.35 -44.37 -57.21
N LEU A 827 36.49 -44.00 -57.82
CA LEU A 827 37.83 -44.00 -57.22
C LEU A 827 37.97 -43.06 -56.00
N LYS A 828 37.08 -42.08 -55.84
CA LYS A 828 37.07 -41.14 -54.70
C LYS A 828 36.21 -41.64 -53.55
N GLN A 829 35.03 -42.21 -53.84
CA GLN A 829 34.19 -42.90 -52.84
C GLN A 829 34.95 -44.08 -52.21
N GLN A 830 35.63 -44.89 -53.03
CA GLN A 830 36.39 -46.05 -52.55
C GLN A 830 37.54 -45.67 -51.60
N ARG A 831 38.11 -44.47 -51.74
CA ARG A 831 39.14 -43.94 -50.82
C ARG A 831 38.59 -43.45 -49.47
N GLN A 832 37.32 -43.07 -49.38
CA GLN A 832 36.69 -42.77 -48.10
C GLN A 832 36.37 -44.06 -47.33
N ASN A 833 35.77 -45.05 -48.00
CA ASN A 833 35.34 -46.30 -47.34
C ASN A 833 36.51 -47.18 -46.85
N LEU A 834 37.71 -47.04 -47.43
CA LEU A 834 38.91 -47.79 -47.01
C LEU A 834 39.85 -46.99 -46.07
N GLY A 835 39.48 -45.76 -45.71
CA GLY A 835 40.33 -44.82 -44.95
C GLY A 835 40.93 -45.35 -43.63
N PRO A 836 40.18 -46.09 -42.77
CA PRO A 836 40.68 -46.50 -41.45
C PRO A 836 41.63 -47.72 -41.46
N MET A 837 41.47 -48.65 -42.41
CA MET A 837 42.13 -49.98 -42.33
C MET A 837 43.52 -50.07 -43.00
N LEU A 838 44.01 -48.99 -43.62
CA LEU A 838 45.27 -48.99 -44.38
C LEU A 838 46.25 -47.88 -43.94
N ARG A 839 46.38 -47.69 -42.62
CA ARG A 839 47.56 -47.05 -42.02
C ARG A 839 48.19 -47.98 -40.97
N ARG A 840 49.42 -48.40 -41.25
CA ARG A 840 50.45 -48.66 -40.24
C ARG A 840 51.17 -47.34 -39.94
#